data_AF-B6CMG1-F1
#
_entry.id   AF-B6CMG1-F1
#
_cell.length_a   1.000
_cell.length_b   1.000
_cell.length_c   1.000
_cell.angle_alpha   90.00
_cell.angle_beta   90.00
_cell.angle_gamma   90.00
#
_symmetry.space_group_name_H-M   'P 1'
#
loop_
_entity.id
_entity.type
_entity.pdbx_description
1 polymer ?
#
loop_
_entity_poly.entity_id
_entity_poly.type
_entity_poly.pdbx_seq_one_letter_code
_entity_poly.pdbx_strand_id
1 'polypeptide(L)'
;MAKLIVLVFNLFCIFSASVAVIQTGQCDQNIAVVTSFNLDAFGGAPWYDIESYANTHQSGTCNTARYTINADRSITVQNSQVVNQALAVANGEATIATESIGKLQVRIGGSTVPIDYWVLSTDYTGYALIYSCRNVNANTREVFSWKLSRTQSGFTPAATQIMTGIINSIDALNQNDYITRDHSANGCFYYPANDPSATVIDLPGSCETITGLPSFNTEAYLGTWYEIARYPQPTQQGQCNRATYGDAGNGIVSVLNEQVLTESLASISGTATSDNTGKITVTFNIGGQPQSQDLYVLATDYLNYALVYACTNLDNGWRRVGSWKLSRRKELSANALQIMDLAIANTQGLHQQYYRDTQQTEAACFYYPVFDGTETTIDLPGSCASAAIVGMPSFNINSYTGVWYEIERYPQPTQQGQCNRAIYTANEGGVVSVMNSQVVNEVNATISGVARVISTDNSGVLQVTFTIGGQPTNQDLYVLSTDYTSYSIVYACTDLNNGWRRVGSWKLSRRQTGLSASDISAINNVITTTQGLNQDYYRSTSQTNQACFYYPVFPTLPDTIDLPGPCETTTVSPMPSFNINRYQGLWYEVARYPQPTQQGQCNRATYGANTVTNRQVLNQGLLSIDGTIALPDSSGRLQVTFNIGGTPQTTELLVLSTDYESYSIVYTCQNIEGGMRRVGSWKLSRTPTLTAQAISNINNVIAATQGLKEEYYQSTSQSNEACFYYPTGPTENEIRLPFTCDTSLSGIPSFNLTAFARTWYHIQRYDPVQGITCSGTRFTVNSGNTLNVVDFEVVGEELVTVEGTARINSTDGSGQLLLTTTDGDETSEIVLYILATDYTGYAVALSCENVDDDWRRVRAWQLSSGRTLPAAAVPVITTLINNQLELHSPFFNAVTQNEDCQEPSSAMLFKSSIIVIFVCTVLHALW
;
A
#
# COMPACT_ATOMS: atom_id res chain seq x y z
N MET A 1 -25.85 31.97 27.36
CA MET A 1 -26.96 32.75 27.96
C MET A 1 -27.23 32.22 29.35
N ALA A 2 -27.08 33.07 30.37
CA ALA A 2 -27.20 32.70 31.77
C ALA A 2 -28.62 32.20 32.08
N LYS A 3 -28.73 30.95 32.52
CA LYS A 3 -30.02 30.35 32.94
C LYS A 3 -30.39 30.92 34.30
N LEU A 4 -31.38 31.81 34.25
CA LEU A 4 -32.15 32.32 35.37
C LEU A 4 -32.74 31.13 36.15
N ILE A 5 -32.26 30.89 37.37
CA ILE A 5 -32.93 30.00 38.33
C ILE A 5 -34.19 30.75 38.77
N VAL A 6 -35.32 30.43 38.12
CA VAL A 6 -36.63 30.89 38.57
C VAL A 6 -37.00 30.06 39.78
N LEU A 7 -36.77 30.62 40.97
CA LEU A 7 -37.46 30.21 42.19
C LEU A 7 -38.94 30.50 41.97
N VAL A 8 -39.72 29.49 41.59
CA VAL A 8 -41.18 29.60 41.53
C VAL A 8 -41.67 29.71 42.98
N PHE A 9 -41.83 30.94 43.46
CA PHE A 9 -42.74 31.23 44.56
C PHE A 9 -44.14 30.88 44.07
N ASN A 10 -44.69 29.78 44.58
CA ASN A 10 -46.06 29.37 44.34
C ASN A 10 -47.03 30.42 44.89
N LEU A 11 -47.53 31.29 44.01
CA LEU A 11 -48.78 32.01 44.19
C LEU A 11 -49.90 31.11 43.65
N PHE A 12 -50.37 30.15 44.46
CA PHE A 12 -51.56 29.35 44.16
C PHE A 12 -52.79 30.06 44.74
N CYS A 13 -53.55 30.70 43.86
CA CYS A 13 -54.92 31.14 44.15
C CYS A 13 -55.89 30.20 43.41
N ILE A 14 -56.76 29.55 44.20
CA ILE A 14 -58.16 29.16 43.91
C ILE A 14 -58.46 27.64 43.69
N PHE A 15 -59.32 27.13 44.60
CA PHE A 15 -59.95 25.80 44.82
C PHE A 15 -59.02 24.65 45.28
N SER A 16 -58.94 24.19 46.53
CA SER A 16 -59.86 24.18 47.69
C SER A 16 -59.24 24.86 48.92
N ALA A 17 -60.03 25.65 49.67
CA ALA A 17 -59.57 26.23 50.93
C ALA A 17 -59.67 25.18 52.05
N SER A 18 -58.60 24.42 52.29
CA SER A 18 -58.42 23.72 53.56
C SER A 18 -58.04 24.76 54.62
N VAL A 19 -59.03 25.29 55.32
CA VAL A 19 -58.86 26.27 56.40
C VAL A 19 -58.41 25.54 57.66
N ALA A 20 -57.44 26.11 58.39
CA ALA A 20 -57.06 25.59 59.70
C ALA A 20 -58.26 25.56 60.66
N VAL A 21 -58.33 24.55 61.53
CA VAL A 21 -59.40 24.43 62.54
C VAL A 21 -59.14 25.42 63.68
N ILE A 22 -59.71 26.62 63.56
CA ILE A 22 -59.64 27.69 64.57
C ILE A 22 -60.90 27.66 65.42
N GLN A 23 -60.72 27.50 66.74
CA GLN A 23 -61.79 27.43 67.73
C GLN A 23 -61.69 28.62 68.70
N THR A 24 -62.81 28.98 69.32
CA THR A 24 -62.83 29.96 70.43
C THR A 24 -62.27 29.31 71.69
N GLY A 25 -61.50 30.07 72.47
CA GLY A 25 -60.85 29.62 73.71
C GLY A 25 -59.33 29.57 73.61
N GLN A 26 -58.69 29.05 74.66
CA GLN A 26 -57.25 28.82 74.74
C GLN A 26 -56.96 27.31 74.79
N CYS A 27 -55.75 26.91 74.43
CA CYS A 27 -55.29 25.54 74.52
C CYS A 27 -55.31 25.05 75.97
N ASP A 28 -55.95 23.91 76.21
CA ASP A 28 -55.97 23.27 77.52
C ASP A 28 -54.65 22.52 77.75
N GLN A 29 -53.93 22.93 78.80
CA GLN A 29 -52.63 22.35 79.12
C GLN A 29 -52.72 21.00 79.87
N ASN A 30 -53.93 20.63 80.33
CA ASN A 30 -54.19 19.49 81.22
C ASN A 30 -54.78 18.26 80.50
N ILE A 31 -54.74 18.21 79.17
CA ILE A 31 -55.22 17.05 78.41
C ILE A 31 -54.39 15.81 78.75
N ALA A 32 -55.09 14.70 79.04
CA ALA A 32 -54.47 13.42 79.35
C ALA A 32 -53.75 12.83 78.12
N VAL A 33 -52.54 12.31 78.34
CA VAL A 33 -51.70 11.66 77.31
C VAL A 33 -51.29 10.27 77.77
N VAL A 34 -50.71 9.47 76.89
CA VAL A 34 -50.13 8.17 77.26
C VAL A 34 -49.05 8.33 78.32
N THR A 35 -49.28 7.73 79.48
CA THR A 35 -48.30 7.55 80.56
C THR A 35 -47.62 6.18 80.41
N SER A 36 -46.33 6.08 80.75
CA SER A 36 -45.46 4.96 80.37
C SER A 36 -45.27 4.85 78.85
N PHE A 37 -45.14 6.01 78.18
CA PHE A 37 -44.85 6.10 76.75
C PHE A 37 -43.54 5.38 76.42
N ASN A 38 -43.52 4.64 75.31
CA ASN A 38 -42.34 3.97 74.79
C ASN A 38 -41.92 4.64 73.48
N LEU A 39 -40.91 5.49 73.56
CA LEU A 39 -40.40 6.26 72.43
C LEU A 39 -39.85 5.35 71.31
N ASP A 40 -39.11 4.30 71.68
CA ASP A 40 -38.49 3.39 70.73
C ASP A 40 -39.54 2.59 69.94
N ALA A 41 -40.64 2.18 70.60
CA ALA A 41 -41.76 1.49 69.95
C ALA A 41 -42.62 2.44 69.09
N PHE A 42 -42.64 3.73 69.40
CA PHE A 42 -43.36 4.74 68.61
C PHE A 42 -42.61 5.13 67.33
N GLY A 43 -41.28 5.10 67.37
CA GLY A 43 -40.40 5.33 66.22
C GLY A 43 -40.41 4.20 65.18
N GLY A 44 -39.52 4.31 64.19
CA GLY A 44 -39.22 3.22 63.25
C GLY A 44 -39.94 3.33 61.90
N ALA A 45 -40.83 2.37 61.61
CA ALA A 45 -41.62 2.35 60.36
C ALA A 45 -42.46 3.63 60.23
N PRO A 46 -42.79 4.08 59.00
CA PRO A 46 -43.66 5.23 58.84
C PRO A 46 -45.05 4.98 59.41
N TRP A 47 -45.65 6.02 59.96
CA TRP A 47 -47.06 6.10 60.28
C TRP A 47 -47.81 6.69 59.08
N TYR A 48 -48.94 6.09 58.72
CA TYR A 48 -49.86 6.61 57.71
C TYR A 48 -50.89 7.51 58.39
N ASP A 49 -50.99 8.77 57.96
CA ASP A 49 -52.05 9.68 58.41
C ASP A 49 -53.34 9.31 57.67
N ILE A 50 -54.25 8.60 58.36
CA ILE A 50 -55.49 8.08 57.77
C ILE A 50 -56.60 9.13 57.86
N GLU A 51 -56.70 9.80 59.01
CA GLU A 51 -57.65 10.89 59.21
C GLU A 51 -56.98 12.00 60.02
N SER A 52 -57.05 13.24 59.54
CA SER A 52 -56.51 14.38 60.26
C SER A 52 -57.35 15.63 60.10
N TYR A 53 -57.16 16.60 60.98
CA TYR A 53 -57.76 17.92 60.80
C TYR A 53 -57.19 18.59 59.56
N ALA A 54 -58.07 19.21 58.78
CA ALA A 54 -57.68 20.01 57.62
C ALA A 54 -56.68 21.10 58.05
N ASN A 55 -55.58 21.22 57.32
CA ASN A 55 -54.58 22.24 57.56
C ASN A 55 -53.89 22.64 56.25
N THR A 56 -53.28 23.82 56.25
CA THR A 56 -52.66 24.43 55.05
C THR A 56 -51.33 23.78 54.64
N HIS A 57 -50.77 22.89 55.46
CA HIS A 57 -49.44 22.31 55.27
C HIS A 57 -49.48 20.85 54.79
N GLN A 58 -50.65 20.21 54.86
CA GLN A 58 -50.90 18.81 54.45
C GLN A 58 -52.14 18.75 53.56
N SER A 59 -52.05 19.31 52.36
CA SER A 59 -53.15 19.33 51.38
C SER A 59 -53.13 18.17 50.39
N GLY A 60 -52.05 17.38 50.40
CA GLY A 60 -51.86 16.24 49.50
C GLY A 60 -52.57 14.96 49.95
N THR A 61 -52.21 13.88 49.26
CA THR A 61 -52.61 12.50 49.50
C THR A 61 -51.45 11.66 50.03
N CYS A 62 -51.70 10.42 50.45
CA CYS A 62 -50.68 9.49 50.94
C CYS A 62 -49.76 10.07 52.02
N ASN A 63 -50.36 10.79 52.96
CA ASN A 63 -49.62 11.49 54.01
C ASN A 63 -48.95 10.48 54.96
N THR A 64 -47.64 10.60 55.16
CA THR A 64 -46.91 9.75 56.13
C THR A 64 -46.06 10.59 57.07
N ALA A 65 -45.79 10.05 58.25
CA ALA A 65 -44.90 10.61 59.25
C ALA A 65 -43.94 9.54 59.76
N ARG A 66 -42.63 9.80 59.66
CA ARG A 66 -41.58 8.91 60.16
C ARG A 66 -40.82 9.58 61.30
N TYR A 67 -40.69 8.86 62.40
CA TYR A 67 -39.92 9.28 63.58
C TYR A 67 -38.71 8.36 63.73
N THR A 68 -37.52 8.93 63.55
CA THR A 68 -36.25 8.22 63.74
C THR A 68 -35.65 8.63 65.07
N ILE A 69 -35.44 7.66 65.96
CA ILE A 69 -34.83 7.90 67.27
C ILE A 69 -33.31 7.81 67.11
N ASN A 70 -32.62 8.93 67.32
CA ASN A 70 -31.17 9.01 67.17
C ASN A 70 -30.46 8.49 68.43
N ALA A 71 -29.16 8.21 68.32
CA ALA A 71 -28.35 7.68 69.42
C ALA A 71 -28.29 8.63 70.64
N ASP A 72 -28.43 9.93 70.41
CA ASP A 72 -28.49 10.98 71.44
C ASP A 72 -29.90 11.23 71.99
N ARG A 73 -30.87 10.38 71.63
CA ARG A 73 -32.31 10.48 71.96
C ARG A 73 -33.05 11.69 71.37
N SER A 74 -32.41 12.46 70.48
CA SER A 74 -33.15 13.38 69.61
C SER A 74 -34.00 12.60 68.60
N ILE A 75 -35.11 13.20 68.13
CA ILE A 75 -36.03 12.55 67.20
C ILE A 75 -35.99 13.29 65.87
N THR A 76 -35.56 12.63 64.80
CA THR A 76 -35.71 13.18 63.45
C THR A 76 -37.12 12.88 62.95
N VAL A 77 -37.82 13.91 62.49
CA VAL A 77 -39.18 13.82 61.93
C VAL A 77 -39.11 14.01 60.42
N GLN A 78 -39.73 13.11 59.68
CA GLN A 78 -39.92 13.25 58.24
C GLN A 78 -41.38 13.03 57.89
N ASN A 79 -42.02 14.08 57.37
CA ASN A 79 -43.37 14.01 56.84
C ASN A 79 -43.31 13.97 55.32
N SER A 80 -44.16 13.15 54.69
CA SER A 80 -44.33 13.16 53.24
C SER A 80 -45.80 13.27 52.86
N GLN A 81 -46.05 13.76 51.65
CA GLN A 81 -47.35 13.79 50.99
C GLN A 81 -47.16 13.80 49.48
N VAL A 82 -48.15 13.32 48.75
CA VAL A 82 -48.21 13.40 47.28
C VAL A 82 -49.09 14.59 46.90
N VAL A 83 -48.54 15.51 46.10
CA VAL A 83 -49.25 16.69 45.59
C VAL A 83 -49.03 16.75 44.10
N ASN A 84 -50.11 16.72 43.31
CA ASN A 84 -50.04 16.74 41.85
C ASN A 84 -49.06 15.68 41.28
N GLN A 85 -49.11 14.45 41.81
CA GLN A 85 -48.21 13.34 41.44
C GLN A 85 -46.72 13.61 41.69
N ALA A 86 -46.38 14.56 42.55
CA ALA A 86 -45.02 14.79 43.04
C ALA A 86 -44.94 14.50 44.54
N LEU A 87 -43.85 13.87 44.97
CA LEU A 87 -43.59 13.62 46.39
C LEU A 87 -43.03 14.89 47.04
N ALA A 88 -43.79 15.47 47.96
CA ALA A 88 -43.33 16.54 48.83
C ALA A 88 -42.88 15.95 50.17
N VAL A 89 -41.68 16.32 50.62
CA VAL A 89 -41.09 15.87 51.89
C VAL A 89 -40.74 17.08 52.74
N ALA A 90 -41.11 17.04 54.02
CA ALA A 90 -40.75 18.03 55.03
C ALA A 90 -40.00 17.35 56.17
N ASN A 91 -38.75 17.75 56.38
CA ASN A 91 -37.93 17.26 57.49
C ASN A 91 -38.05 18.19 58.70
N GLY A 92 -37.78 17.64 59.87
CA GLY A 92 -37.94 18.29 61.15
C GLY A 92 -37.29 17.52 62.28
N GLU A 93 -37.47 18.03 63.49
CA GLU A 93 -36.94 17.46 64.72
C GLU A 93 -38.02 17.49 65.80
N ALA A 94 -37.98 16.52 66.70
CA ALA A 94 -38.81 16.50 67.89
C ALA A 94 -37.98 16.24 69.14
N THR A 95 -38.42 16.82 70.25
CA THR A 95 -37.84 16.61 71.58
C THR A 95 -38.92 16.13 72.53
N ILE A 96 -38.54 15.27 73.47
CA ILE A 96 -39.41 14.78 74.54
C ILE A 96 -38.74 15.09 75.87
N ALA A 97 -39.47 15.77 76.77
CA ALA A 97 -38.91 16.19 78.06
C ALA A 97 -38.75 15.01 79.03
N THR A 98 -39.69 14.06 78.98
CA THR A 98 -39.69 12.84 79.80
C THR A 98 -40.14 11.67 78.93
N GLU A 99 -39.25 10.70 78.66
CA GLU A 99 -39.50 9.62 77.69
C GLU A 99 -40.72 8.73 78.04
N SER A 100 -41.18 8.73 79.30
CA SER A 100 -42.35 7.99 79.77
C SER A 100 -43.69 8.73 79.63
N ILE A 101 -43.71 9.95 79.08
CA ILE A 101 -44.93 10.75 78.91
C ILE A 101 -45.03 11.17 77.44
N GLY A 102 -46.15 10.87 76.79
CA GLY A 102 -46.40 11.16 75.37
C GLY A 102 -46.57 12.65 75.01
N LYS A 103 -45.78 13.56 75.59
CA LYS A 103 -45.75 14.99 75.24
C LYS A 103 -44.45 15.31 74.51
N LEU A 104 -44.53 15.40 73.19
CA LEU A 104 -43.42 15.81 72.33
C LEU A 104 -43.57 17.28 71.93
N GLN A 105 -42.45 17.90 71.60
CA GLN A 105 -42.38 19.21 70.95
C GLN A 105 -41.76 19.03 69.58
N VAL A 106 -42.48 19.41 68.52
CA VAL A 106 -42.09 19.12 67.13
C VAL A 106 -41.83 20.40 66.36
N ARG A 107 -40.75 20.43 65.59
CA ARG A 107 -40.38 21.49 64.63
C ARG A 107 -40.30 20.86 63.25
N ILE A 108 -41.09 21.34 62.29
CA ILE A 108 -41.09 20.83 60.91
C ILE A 108 -40.82 21.99 59.95
N GLY A 109 -40.12 21.71 58.84
CA GLY A 109 -39.91 22.70 57.77
C GLY A 109 -39.03 23.89 58.19
N GLY A 110 -38.12 23.70 59.15
CA GLY A 110 -37.22 24.74 59.64
C GLY A 110 -37.86 25.74 60.62
N SER A 111 -39.07 25.46 61.12
CA SER A 111 -39.72 26.32 62.13
C SER A 111 -38.86 26.48 63.40
N THR A 112 -38.66 27.72 63.83
CA THR A 112 -37.99 28.06 65.11
C THR A 112 -38.95 28.00 66.31
N VAL A 113 -40.23 27.75 66.08
CA VAL A 113 -41.25 27.59 67.12
C VAL A 113 -41.74 26.15 67.12
N PRO A 114 -41.53 25.37 68.20
CA PRO A 114 -42.07 24.02 68.29
C PRO A 114 -43.58 24.09 68.51
N ILE A 115 -44.31 23.10 67.98
CA ILE A 115 -45.70 22.84 68.32
C ILE A 115 -45.78 21.66 69.29
N ASP A 116 -46.76 21.71 70.18
CA ASP A 116 -47.08 20.58 71.05
C ASP A 116 -47.55 19.40 70.19
N TYR A 117 -47.04 18.21 70.46
CA TYR A 117 -47.40 16.98 69.75
C TYR A 117 -47.68 15.89 70.78
N TRP A 118 -48.93 15.83 71.22
CA TRP A 118 -49.35 15.04 72.36
C TRP A 118 -50.01 13.75 71.90
N VAL A 119 -49.40 12.62 72.26
CA VAL A 119 -49.91 11.28 71.97
C VAL A 119 -50.97 10.94 73.01
N LEU A 120 -52.24 11.04 72.60
CA LEU A 120 -53.39 10.79 73.46
C LEU A 120 -53.60 9.30 73.72
N SER A 121 -53.41 8.46 72.69
CA SER A 121 -53.48 7.00 72.80
C SER A 121 -52.68 6.36 71.67
N THR A 122 -52.01 5.24 71.95
CA THR A 122 -51.37 4.40 70.94
C THR A 122 -51.17 2.98 71.47
N ASP A 123 -51.25 2.00 70.58
CA ASP A 123 -50.82 0.62 70.82
C ASP A 123 -49.46 0.32 70.15
N TYR A 124 -48.78 1.36 69.65
CA TYR A 124 -47.49 1.36 68.95
C TYR A 124 -47.43 0.59 67.62
N THR A 125 -48.35 -0.34 67.40
CA THR A 125 -48.30 -1.35 66.33
C THR A 125 -49.47 -1.27 65.37
N GLY A 126 -50.56 -0.62 65.74
CA GLY A 126 -51.78 -0.49 64.95
C GLY A 126 -52.19 0.97 64.76
N TYR A 127 -52.28 1.77 65.83
CA TYR A 127 -52.76 3.15 65.76
C TYR A 127 -52.06 4.12 66.73
N ALA A 128 -52.16 5.41 66.42
CA ALA A 128 -51.89 6.51 67.35
C ALA A 128 -52.87 7.67 67.12
N LEU A 129 -53.41 8.24 68.20
CA LEU A 129 -54.21 9.46 68.19
C LEU A 129 -53.36 10.60 68.76
N ILE A 130 -53.16 11.65 67.98
CA ILE A 130 -52.35 12.82 68.37
C ILE A 130 -53.19 14.08 68.42
N TYR A 131 -52.89 14.92 69.40
CA TYR A 131 -53.42 16.26 69.56
C TYR A 131 -52.29 17.30 69.55
N SER A 132 -52.55 18.45 68.94
CA SER A 132 -51.70 19.64 69.00
C SER A 132 -52.56 20.87 69.09
N CYS A 133 -52.11 21.88 69.82
CA CYS A 133 -52.81 23.15 69.91
C CYS A 133 -51.85 24.31 70.04
N ARG A 134 -52.17 25.44 69.40
CA ARG A 134 -51.50 26.73 69.65
C ARG A 134 -52.51 27.86 69.81
N ASN A 135 -52.26 28.76 70.76
CA ASN A 135 -53.06 29.98 70.90
C ASN A 135 -52.71 30.95 69.75
N VAL A 136 -53.70 31.37 68.97
CA VAL A 136 -53.53 32.31 67.86
C VAL A 136 -53.56 33.76 68.35
N ASN A 137 -54.46 34.03 69.31
CA ASN A 137 -54.56 35.28 70.06
C ASN A 137 -55.21 35.00 71.42
N ALA A 138 -55.56 36.04 72.19
CA ALA A 138 -56.12 35.90 73.54
C ALA A 138 -57.45 35.13 73.60
N ASN A 139 -58.19 35.01 72.49
CA ASN A 139 -59.54 34.46 72.44
C ASN A 139 -59.69 33.25 71.51
N THR A 140 -58.70 32.93 70.67
CA THR A 140 -58.80 31.82 69.72
C THR A 140 -57.57 30.93 69.75
N ARG A 141 -57.79 29.64 69.52
CA ARG A 141 -56.77 28.60 69.39
C ARG A 141 -56.90 27.90 68.05
N GLU A 142 -55.80 27.39 67.55
CA GLU A 142 -55.74 26.51 66.40
C GLU A 142 -55.43 25.10 66.89
N VAL A 143 -56.25 24.14 66.46
CA VAL A 143 -56.17 22.75 66.89
C VAL A 143 -55.78 21.89 65.70
N PHE A 144 -54.86 20.96 65.91
CA PHE A 144 -54.57 19.89 64.98
C PHE A 144 -54.78 18.56 65.67
N SER A 145 -55.23 17.57 64.91
CA SER A 145 -55.31 16.21 65.38
C SER A 145 -55.09 15.24 64.24
N TRP A 146 -54.40 14.13 64.53
CA TRP A 146 -54.07 13.09 63.56
C TRP A 146 -54.43 11.72 64.14
N LYS A 147 -55.11 10.91 63.34
CA LYS A 147 -55.26 9.48 63.53
C LYS A 147 -54.28 8.79 62.59
N LEU A 148 -53.26 8.20 63.18
CA LEU A 148 -52.18 7.55 62.47
C LEU A 148 -52.30 6.03 62.56
N SER A 149 -52.06 5.31 61.46
CA SER A 149 -52.04 3.84 61.42
C SER A 149 -50.67 3.32 61.01
N ARG A 150 -50.32 2.09 61.44
CA ARG A 150 -49.16 1.36 60.90
C ARG A 150 -49.44 0.72 59.54
N THR A 151 -50.70 0.72 59.07
CA THR A 151 -51.09 0.20 57.75
C THR A 151 -51.91 1.23 56.96
N GLN A 152 -51.82 1.18 55.63
CA GLN A 152 -52.63 2.03 54.74
C GLN A 152 -54.12 1.69 54.77
N SER A 153 -54.47 0.49 55.25
CA SER A 153 -55.84 -0.03 55.29
C SER A 153 -56.72 0.58 56.38
N GLY A 154 -56.20 1.49 57.21
CA GLY A 154 -56.95 2.17 58.26
C GLY A 154 -56.81 1.51 59.64
N PHE A 155 -57.91 1.50 60.42
CA PHE A 155 -57.91 1.11 61.83
C PHE A 155 -58.75 -0.13 62.09
N THR A 156 -58.40 -0.91 63.12
CA THR A 156 -59.28 -1.97 63.63
C THR A 156 -60.51 -1.36 64.31
N PRO A 157 -61.65 -2.07 64.37
CA PRO A 157 -62.85 -1.57 65.05
C PRO A 157 -62.60 -1.16 66.52
N ALA A 158 -61.74 -1.89 67.23
CA ALA A 158 -61.35 -1.58 68.60
C ALA A 158 -60.57 -0.27 68.71
N ALA A 159 -59.59 -0.05 67.82
CA ALA A 159 -58.83 1.21 67.77
C ALA A 159 -59.75 2.40 67.46
N THR A 160 -60.66 2.26 66.50
CA THR A 160 -61.66 3.28 66.18
C THR A 160 -62.53 3.63 67.38
N GLN A 161 -63.02 2.63 68.12
CA GLN A 161 -63.84 2.84 69.31
C GLN A 161 -63.08 3.60 70.42
N ILE A 162 -61.82 3.22 70.68
CA ILE A 162 -60.97 3.89 71.67
C ILE A 162 -60.74 5.36 71.28
N MET A 163 -60.31 5.61 70.03
CA MET A 163 -60.05 6.98 69.56
C MET A 163 -61.32 7.84 69.60
N THR A 164 -62.48 7.30 69.20
CA THR A 164 -63.76 8.02 69.24
C THR A 164 -64.15 8.40 70.68
N GLY A 165 -63.93 7.50 71.64
CA GLY A 165 -64.18 7.77 73.05
C GLY A 165 -63.33 8.92 73.60
N ILE A 166 -62.05 8.99 73.20
CA ILE A 166 -61.14 10.07 73.59
C ILE A 166 -61.49 11.40 72.89
N ILE A 167 -61.82 11.34 71.59
CA ILE A 167 -62.24 12.53 70.84
C ILE A 167 -63.47 13.16 71.47
N ASN A 168 -64.47 12.37 71.84
CA ASN A 168 -65.70 12.87 72.46
C ASN A 168 -65.52 13.41 73.90
N SER A 169 -64.41 13.07 74.58
CA SER A 169 -64.14 13.53 75.95
C SER A 169 -63.31 14.81 76.02
N ILE A 170 -62.71 15.23 74.91
CA ILE A 170 -61.87 16.42 74.82
C ILE A 170 -62.64 17.50 74.05
N ASP A 171 -63.02 18.57 74.73
CA ASP A 171 -63.85 19.66 74.19
C ASP A 171 -63.23 20.36 72.95
N ALA A 172 -61.91 20.24 72.79
CA ALA A 172 -61.17 20.74 71.63
C ALA A 172 -61.24 19.85 70.38
N LEU A 173 -61.73 18.62 70.50
CA LEU A 173 -61.79 17.64 69.43
C LEU A 173 -63.24 17.33 69.04
N ASN A 174 -63.53 17.38 67.75
CA ASN A 174 -64.75 16.94 67.11
C ASN A 174 -64.44 15.91 66.00
N GLN A 175 -65.22 14.84 65.93
CA GLN A 175 -65.10 13.81 64.89
C GLN A 175 -65.37 14.36 63.48
N ASN A 176 -66.24 15.36 63.34
CA ASN A 176 -66.63 15.93 62.03
C ASN A 176 -65.53 16.80 61.40
N ASP A 177 -64.52 17.19 62.17
CA ASP A 177 -63.39 18.01 61.70
C ASP A 177 -62.28 17.16 61.06
N TYR A 178 -62.33 15.82 61.20
CA TYR A 178 -61.38 14.91 60.58
C TYR A 178 -61.72 14.69 59.10
N ILE A 179 -60.72 14.89 58.24
CA ILE A 179 -60.77 14.52 56.83
C ILE A 179 -60.00 13.21 56.60
N THR A 180 -60.60 12.29 55.86
CA THR A 180 -59.94 11.06 55.44
C THR A 180 -58.89 11.36 54.36
N ARG A 181 -57.70 10.79 54.50
CA ARG A 181 -56.61 10.90 53.52
C ARG A 181 -56.65 9.75 52.53
N ASP A 182 -56.48 10.07 51.25
CA ASP A 182 -56.42 9.06 50.19
C ASP A 182 -55.06 8.33 50.23
N HIS A 183 -55.11 7.06 50.64
CA HIS A 183 -53.99 6.10 50.57
C HIS A 183 -54.22 4.99 49.53
N SER A 184 -55.11 5.23 48.56
CA SER A 184 -55.26 4.34 47.41
C SER A 184 -53.99 4.30 46.58
N ALA A 185 -53.87 3.30 45.69
CA ALA A 185 -52.74 3.20 44.77
C ALA A 185 -52.56 4.49 43.94
N ASN A 186 -53.66 5.15 43.54
CA ASN A 186 -53.62 6.42 42.81
C ASN A 186 -53.23 7.59 43.72
N GLY A 187 -53.76 7.65 44.94
CA GLY A 187 -53.41 8.68 45.92
C GLY A 187 -51.95 8.63 46.37
N CYS A 188 -51.34 7.44 46.37
CA CYS A 188 -49.93 7.24 46.70
C CYS A 188 -48.98 7.27 45.49
N PHE A 189 -49.49 7.37 44.26
CA PHE A 189 -48.65 7.39 43.08
C PHE A 189 -48.00 8.74 42.85
N TYR A 190 -46.70 8.74 42.59
CA TYR A 190 -45.95 9.93 42.20
C TYR A 190 -44.83 9.58 41.23
N TYR A 191 -44.39 10.59 40.48
CA TYR A 191 -43.21 10.56 39.64
C TYR A 191 -41.99 11.02 40.46
N PRO A 192 -40.96 10.18 40.66
CA PRO A 192 -39.71 10.61 41.30
C PRO A 192 -39.10 11.83 40.62
N ALA A 193 -38.39 12.65 41.39
CA ALA A 193 -37.68 13.80 40.82
C ALA A 193 -36.72 13.36 39.70
N ASN A 194 -36.62 14.16 38.64
CA ASN A 194 -35.72 13.86 37.53
C ASN A 194 -34.26 14.00 37.98
N ASP A 195 -33.60 12.87 38.22
CA ASP A 195 -32.17 12.80 38.53
C ASP A 195 -31.37 12.53 37.23
N PRO A 196 -30.53 13.47 36.76
CA PRO A 196 -29.68 13.26 35.59
C PRO A 196 -28.68 12.10 35.73
N SER A 197 -28.38 11.66 36.95
CA SER A 197 -27.48 10.53 37.22
C SER A 197 -28.21 9.18 37.28
N ALA A 198 -29.55 9.17 37.28
CA ALA A 198 -30.32 7.94 37.29
C ALA A 198 -29.95 7.05 36.08
N THR A 199 -29.83 5.75 36.31
CA THR A 199 -29.56 4.74 35.26
C THR A 199 -30.78 3.92 34.90
N VAL A 200 -31.85 4.02 35.70
CA VAL A 200 -33.16 3.37 35.53
C VAL A 200 -34.26 4.30 36.07
N ILE A 201 -35.51 4.06 35.67
CA ILE A 201 -36.68 4.74 36.26
C ILE A 201 -37.53 3.70 36.99
N ASP A 202 -37.58 3.81 38.30
CA ASP A 202 -38.42 2.97 39.16
C ASP A 202 -39.58 3.82 39.69
N LEU A 203 -40.81 3.35 39.51
CA LEU A 203 -42.05 4.02 39.93
C LEU A 203 -42.74 3.21 41.04
N PRO A 204 -43.46 3.86 41.97
CA PRO A 204 -44.20 3.15 43.00
C PRO A 204 -45.40 2.37 42.41
N GLY A 205 -45.65 1.18 42.95
CA GLY A 205 -46.74 0.30 42.54
C GLY A 205 -46.37 -0.69 41.42
N SER A 206 -47.26 -1.65 41.17
CA SER A 206 -47.08 -2.67 40.13
C SER A 206 -47.33 -2.11 38.72
N CYS A 207 -46.81 -2.80 37.70
CA CYS A 207 -47.08 -2.52 36.29
C CYS A 207 -48.59 -2.45 36.04
N GLU A 208 -48.98 -1.40 35.32
CA GLU A 208 -50.36 -1.22 34.88
C GLU A 208 -50.70 -2.26 33.79
N THR A 209 -52.00 -2.56 33.61
CA THR A 209 -52.44 -3.40 32.49
C THR A 209 -52.31 -2.61 31.20
N ILE A 210 -51.30 -2.92 30.39
CA ILE A 210 -51.04 -2.25 29.12
C ILE A 210 -51.36 -3.18 27.97
N THR A 211 -52.04 -2.63 26.98
CA THR A 211 -52.15 -3.21 25.64
C THR A 211 -51.39 -2.29 24.69
N GLY A 212 -50.58 -2.86 23.80
CA GLY A 212 -49.95 -2.08 22.74
C GLY A 212 -50.98 -1.64 21.69
N LEU A 213 -50.47 -1.19 20.55
CA LEU A 213 -51.27 -0.78 19.41
C LEU A 213 -52.12 -1.98 18.92
N PRO A 214 -53.46 -1.88 18.93
CA PRO A 214 -54.32 -2.96 18.45
C PRO A 214 -54.11 -3.21 16.95
N SER A 215 -54.28 -4.46 16.51
CA SER A 215 -54.07 -4.89 15.13
C SER A 215 -52.64 -4.61 14.63
N PHE A 216 -51.65 -4.76 15.51
CA PHE A 216 -50.26 -4.52 15.18
C PHE A 216 -49.78 -5.40 14.03
N ASN A 217 -49.21 -4.77 12.99
CA ASN A 217 -48.61 -5.45 11.85
C ASN A 217 -47.09 -5.56 12.02
N THR A 218 -46.61 -6.76 12.38
CA THR A 218 -45.18 -7.04 12.56
C THR A 218 -44.36 -6.87 11.29
N GLU A 219 -44.90 -7.29 10.14
CA GLU A 219 -44.20 -7.22 8.84
C GLU A 219 -43.93 -5.75 8.46
N ALA A 220 -44.92 -4.88 8.65
CA ALA A 220 -44.77 -3.44 8.41
C ALA A 220 -43.78 -2.76 9.39
N TYR A 221 -43.56 -3.35 10.56
CA TYR A 221 -42.65 -2.82 11.58
C TYR A 221 -41.16 -3.16 11.32
N LEU A 222 -40.87 -4.14 10.44
CA LEU A 222 -39.52 -4.56 10.11
C LEU A 222 -38.65 -3.42 9.53
N GLY A 223 -37.33 -3.59 9.57
CA GLY A 223 -36.33 -2.62 9.14
C GLY A 223 -35.69 -1.86 10.30
N THR A 224 -34.94 -0.81 9.96
CA THR A 224 -34.19 -0.02 10.95
C THR A 224 -35.04 1.08 11.57
N TRP A 225 -34.86 1.26 12.88
CA TRP A 225 -35.41 2.33 13.69
C TRP A 225 -34.26 3.04 14.42
N TYR A 226 -34.13 4.35 14.21
CA TYR A 226 -33.22 5.22 14.94
C TYR A 226 -33.84 5.63 16.27
N GLU A 227 -33.11 5.48 17.36
CA GLU A 227 -33.54 5.92 18.67
C GLU A 227 -33.26 7.41 18.84
N ILE A 228 -34.31 8.22 19.02
CA ILE A 228 -34.20 9.68 19.13
C ILE A 228 -34.13 10.12 20.58
N ALA A 229 -34.87 9.44 21.46
CA ALA A 229 -34.76 9.64 22.89
C ALA A 229 -35.14 8.36 23.63
N ARG A 230 -34.57 8.16 24.82
CA ARG A 230 -34.85 7.00 25.67
C ARG A 230 -34.94 7.37 27.14
N TYR A 231 -35.56 6.51 27.91
CA TYR A 231 -35.36 6.50 29.36
C TYR A 231 -33.93 6.07 29.68
N PRO A 232 -33.40 6.39 30.87
CA PRO A 232 -32.13 5.84 31.33
C PRO A 232 -32.08 4.32 31.19
N GLN A 233 -31.04 3.81 30.53
CA GLN A 233 -30.79 2.39 30.33
C GLN A 233 -29.32 2.09 30.64
N PRO A 234 -29.01 1.16 31.57
CA PRO A 234 -27.63 0.93 32.02
C PRO A 234 -26.72 0.34 30.94
N THR A 235 -27.31 -0.36 29.96
CA THR A 235 -26.61 -1.05 28.86
C THR A 235 -26.52 -0.24 27.57
N GLN A 236 -27.18 0.93 27.51
CA GLN A 236 -27.10 1.86 26.39
C GLN A 236 -26.38 3.13 26.85
N GLN A 237 -25.05 3.10 26.83
CA GLN A 237 -24.20 4.22 27.25
C GLN A 237 -23.71 5.06 26.06
N GLY A 238 -23.83 4.52 24.85
CA GLY A 238 -23.40 5.17 23.62
C GLY A 238 -24.45 6.11 23.01
N GLN A 239 -24.12 6.54 21.79
CA GLN A 239 -24.94 7.37 20.91
C GLN A 239 -25.23 6.63 19.60
N CYS A 240 -25.95 7.27 18.67
CA CYS A 240 -26.36 6.68 17.39
C CYS A 240 -27.04 5.31 17.55
N ASN A 241 -27.82 5.16 18.62
CA ASN A 241 -28.50 3.91 18.89
C ASN A 241 -29.53 3.63 17.79
N ARG A 242 -29.56 2.38 17.32
CA ARG A 242 -30.55 1.91 16.36
C ARG A 242 -30.88 0.45 16.61
N ALA A 243 -32.10 0.09 16.25
CA ALA A 243 -32.59 -1.29 16.27
C ALA A 243 -33.00 -1.66 14.84
N THR A 244 -32.48 -2.78 14.33
CA THR A 244 -32.87 -3.34 13.03
C THR A 244 -33.61 -4.64 13.26
N TYR A 245 -34.84 -4.70 12.77
CA TYR A 245 -35.70 -5.88 12.85
C TYR A 245 -35.77 -6.55 11.48
N GLY A 246 -35.43 -7.83 11.39
CA GLY A 246 -35.51 -8.61 10.15
C GLY A 246 -36.43 -9.82 10.27
N ASP A 247 -36.95 -10.33 9.17
CA ASP A 247 -37.70 -11.60 9.18
C ASP A 247 -36.71 -12.78 9.32
N ALA A 248 -36.87 -13.58 10.37
CA ALA A 248 -36.11 -14.81 10.60
C ALA A 248 -36.91 -16.08 10.25
N GLY A 249 -38.12 -15.93 9.73
CA GLY A 249 -39.02 -17.01 9.36
C GLY A 249 -39.83 -17.57 10.54
N ASN A 250 -40.91 -18.30 10.23
CA ASN A 250 -41.78 -18.97 11.20
C ASN A 250 -42.35 -18.05 12.31
N GLY A 251 -42.57 -16.77 12.00
CA GLY A 251 -43.09 -15.79 12.96
C GLY A 251 -42.06 -15.27 13.97
N ILE A 252 -40.77 -15.56 13.76
CA ILE A 252 -39.66 -15.02 14.55
C ILE A 252 -39.03 -13.84 13.81
N VAL A 253 -38.76 -12.77 14.56
CA VAL A 253 -38.07 -11.57 14.08
C VAL A 253 -36.64 -11.60 14.58
N SER A 254 -35.65 -11.37 13.73
CA SER A 254 -34.27 -11.10 14.15
C SER A 254 -34.16 -9.67 14.66
N VAL A 255 -33.39 -9.45 15.73
CA VAL A 255 -33.17 -8.13 16.33
C VAL A 255 -31.67 -7.87 16.36
N LEU A 256 -31.24 -6.75 15.77
CA LEU A 256 -29.88 -6.24 15.88
C LEU A 256 -29.93 -4.84 16.49
N ASN A 257 -29.40 -4.70 17.70
CA ASN A 257 -29.24 -3.41 18.35
C ASN A 257 -27.79 -2.96 18.24
N GLU A 258 -27.58 -1.70 17.87
CA GLU A 258 -26.26 -1.12 17.69
C GLU A 258 -26.16 0.22 18.42
N GLN A 259 -24.97 0.53 18.91
CA GLN A 259 -24.62 1.82 19.51
C GLN A 259 -23.15 2.16 19.23
N VAL A 260 -22.83 3.44 19.19
CA VAL A 260 -21.45 3.92 19.07
C VAL A 260 -20.94 4.34 20.45
N LEU A 261 -19.87 3.69 20.90
CA LEU A 261 -19.14 3.97 22.14
C LEU A 261 -17.74 4.42 21.76
N THR A 262 -17.42 5.70 21.99
CA THR A 262 -16.07 6.25 21.73
C THR A 262 -15.51 5.82 20.37
N GLU A 263 -16.27 6.08 19.29
CA GLU A 263 -15.91 5.74 17.89
C GLU A 263 -15.74 4.23 17.61
N SER A 264 -16.26 3.37 18.49
CA SER A 264 -16.38 1.93 18.28
C SER A 264 -17.84 1.51 18.19
N LEU A 265 -18.16 0.65 17.23
CA LEU A 265 -19.50 0.09 17.08
C LEU A 265 -19.67 -1.11 18.02
N ALA A 266 -20.58 -0.98 18.98
CA ALA A 266 -21.02 -2.08 19.81
C ALA A 266 -22.39 -2.57 19.33
N SER A 267 -22.54 -3.89 19.21
CA SER A 267 -23.78 -4.50 18.75
C SER A 267 -24.19 -5.69 19.60
N ILE A 268 -25.48 -5.96 19.68
CA ILE A 268 -26.04 -7.18 20.25
C ILE A 268 -27.17 -7.71 19.37
N SER A 269 -27.13 -9.01 19.10
CA SER A 269 -28.13 -9.71 18.30
C SER A 269 -29.04 -10.57 19.19
N GLY A 270 -30.30 -10.66 18.82
CA GLY A 270 -31.31 -11.45 19.50
C GLY A 270 -32.47 -11.81 18.58
N THR A 271 -33.54 -12.31 19.16
CA THR A 271 -34.79 -12.61 18.46
C THR A 271 -35.97 -11.93 19.14
N ALA A 272 -37.07 -11.80 18.43
CA ALA A 272 -38.32 -11.33 18.98
C ALA A 272 -39.50 -12.14 18.44
N THR A 273 -40.52 -12.28 19.28
CA THR A 273 -41.85 -12.73 18.86
C THR A 273 -42.83 -11.61 19.15
N SER A 274 -43.90 -11.56 18.38
CA SER A 274 -44.94 -10.54 18.54
C SER A 274 -46.30 -11.12 18.22
N ASP A 275 -47.33 -10.55 18.84
CA ASP A 275 -48.72 -10.81 18.50
C ASP A 275 -49.39 -9.58 17.87
N ASN A 276 -50.69 -9.67 17.59
CA ASN A 276 -51.48 -8.59 16.99
C ASN A 276 -51.90 -7.51 18.01
N THR A 277 -51.41 -7.56 19.25
CA THR A 277 -51.74 -6.59 20.32
C THR A 277 -50.66 -5.53 20.51
N GLY A 278 -49.64 -5.52 19.64
CA GLY A 278 -48.50 -4.60 19.76
C GLY A 278 -47.54 -4.97 20.88
N LYS A 279 -47.67 -6.17 21.45
CA LYS A 279 -46.71 -6.75 22.39
C LYS A 279 -45.61 -7.47 21.59
N ILE A 280 -44.36 -7.14 21.92
CA ILE A 280 -43.16 -7.74 21.34
C ILE A 280 -42.31 -8.28 22.48
N THR A 281 -42.03 -9.57 22.51
CA THR A 281 -41.11 -10.19 23.48
C THR A 281 -39.75 -10.34 22.82
N VAL A 282 -38.79 -9.50 23.21
CA VAL A 282 -37.40 -9.57 22.73
C VAL A 282 -36.59 -10.51 23.62
N THR A 283 -35.69 -11.30 23.03
CA THR A 283 -34.81 -12.23 23.74
C THR A 283 -33.37 -12.05 23.26
N PHE A 284 -32.47 -11.76 24.19
CA PHE A 284 -31.03 -11.65 23.95
C PHE A 284 -30.28 -12.72 24.72
N ASN A 285 -29.23 -13.28 24.13
CA ASN A 285 -28.34 -14.22 24.81
C ASN A 285 -27.20 -13.46 25.47
N ILE A 286 -27.27 -13.26 26.79
CA ILE A 286 -26.26 -12.53 27.57
C ILE A 286 -25.56 -13.52 28.49
N GLY A 287 -24.24 -13.65 28.35
CA GLY A 287 -23.46 -14.62 29.15
C GLY A 287 -23.87 -16.08 28.93
N GLY A 288 -24.37 -16.41 27.72
CA GLY A 288 -24.86 -17.75 27.39
C GLY A 288 -26.26 -18.08 27.93
N GLN A 289 -26.94 -17.12 28.58
CA GLN A 289 -28.29 -17.29 29.10
C GLN A 289 -29.28 -16.42 28.32
N PRO A 290 -30.45 -16.96 27.92
CA PRO A 290 -31.49 -16.17 27.28
C PRO A 290 -32.16 -15.24 28.32
N GLN A 291 -32.19 -13.96 28.02
CA GLN A 291 -32.90 -12.94 28.79
C GLN A 291 -34.00 -12.34 27.91
N SER A 292 -35.24 -12.42 28.37
CA SER A 292 -36.41 -11.93 27.65
C SER A 292 -36.98 -10.67 28.31
N GLN A 293 -37.46 -9.74 27.49
CA GLN A 293 -38.16 -8.53 27.94
C GLN A 293 -39.40 -8.31 27.06
N ASP A 294 -40.53 -8.07 27.71
CA ASP A 294 -41.74 -7.64 27.02
C ASP A 294 -41.69 -6.13 26.73
N LEU A 295 -41.95 -5.78 25.48
CA LEU A 295 -42.06 -4.43 24.95
C LEU A 295 -43.48 -4.23 24.41
N TYR A 296 -43.99 -3.02 24.54
CA TYR A 296 -45.31 -2.61 24.06
C TYR A 296 -45.15 -1.43 23.12
N VAL A 297 -45.53 -1.60 21.85
CA VAL A 297 -45.56 -0.50 20.89
C VAL A 297 -46.85 0.29 21.13
N LEU A 298 -46.75 1.48 21.73
CA LEU A 298 -47.90 2.28 22.13
C LEU A 298 -48.47 3.12 20.98
N ALA A 299 -47.60 3.56 20.07
CA ALA A 299 -48.00 4.32 18.89
C ALA A 299 -46.97 4.13 17.77
N THR A 300 -47.41 3.85 16.55
CA THR A 300 -46.56 3.84 15.36
C THR A 300 -47.41 4.02 14.12
N ASP A 301 -46.85 4.64 13.08
CA ASP A 301 -47.39 4.63 11.73
C ASP A 301 -46.61 3.70 10.78
N TYR A 302 -45.69 2.89 11.34
CA TYR A 302 -44.77 1.97 10.68
C TYR A 302 -43.71 2.61 9.77
N LEU A 303 -44.03 3.76 9.18
CA LEU A 303 -43.25 4.43 8.14
C LEU A 303 -42.37 5.57 8.66
N ASN A 304 -42.70 6.15 9.81
CA ASN A 304 -42.01 7.34 10.30
C ASN A 304 -41.61 7.24 11.77
N TYR A 305 -42.49 6.77 12.66
CA TYR A 305 -42.22 6.83 14.10
C TYR A 305 -42.73 5.61 14.87
N ALA A 306 -42.15 5.34 16.04
CA ALA A 306 -42.68 4.39 17.01
C ALA A 306 -42.38 4.84 18.45
N LEU A 307 -43.35 4.65 19.36
CA LEU A 307 -43.17 4.81 20.80
C LEU A 307 -43.26 3.44 21.45
N VAL A 308 -42.20 3.03 22.13
CA VAL A 308 -42.09 1.70 22.75
C VAL A 308 -41.98 1.85 24.26
N TYR A 309 -42.66 0.98 25.00
CA TYR A 309 -42.68 0.95 26.46
C TYR A 309 -42.37 -0.44 27.01
N ALA A 310 -41.70 -0.50 28.16
CA ALA A 310 -41.43 -1.72 28.91
C ALA A 310 -41.76 -1.48 30.38
N CYS A 311 -42.27 -2.51 31.05
CA CYS A 311 -42.48 -2.49 32.49
C CYS A 311 -42.19 -3.83 33.13
N THR A 312 -41.47 -3.81 34.25
CA THR A 312 -41.14 -5.00 35.03
C THR A 312 -41.44 -4.75 36.50
N ASN A 313 -42.23 -5.63 37.12
CA ASN A 313 -42.49 -5.58 38.55
C ASN A 313 -41.22 -5.93 39.34
N LEU A 314 -40.96 -5.18 40.42
CA LEU A 314 -39.87 -5.42 41.35
C LEU A 314 -40.42 -5.99 42.67
N ASP A 315 -39.62 -6.81 43.34
CA ASP A 315 -40.01 -7.50 44.58
C ASP A 315 -40.33 -6.55 45.75
N ASN A 316 -39.87 -5.30 45.67
CA ASN A 316 -40.11 -4.26 46.68
C ASN A 316 -41.45 -3.52 46.50
N GLY A 317 -42.33 -3.96 45.59
CA GLY A 317 -43.63 -3.32 45.31
C GLY A 317 -43.53 -2.09 44.40
N TRP A 318 -42.37 -1.88 43.77
CA TRP A 318 -42.17 -0.88 42.72
C TRP A 318 -42.21 -1.55 41.35
N ARG A 319 -42.19 -0.74 40.30
CA ARG A 319 -42.03 -1.19 38.92
C ARG A 319 -40.89 -0.43 38.26
N ARG A 320 -40.09 -1.13 37.47
CA ARG A 320 -39.10 -0.54 36.59
C ARG A 320 -39.72 -0.29 35.23
N VAL A 321 -39.58 0.93 34.71
CA VAL A 321 -40.11 1.31 33.40
C VAL A 321 -39.01 1.74 32.44
N GLY A 322 -39.19 1.41 31.17
CA GLY A 322 -38.33 1.84 30.08
C GLY A 322 -39.17 2.34 28.92
N SER A 323 -38.66 3.32 28.18
CA SER A 323 -39.34 3.79 26.98
C SER A 323 -38.38 4.39 25.97
N TRP A 324 -38.75 4.27 24.69
CA TRP A 324 -37.95 4.70 23.54
C TRP A 324 -38.84 5.43 22.53
N LYS A 325 -38.41 6.63 22.12
CA LYS A 325 -38.94 7.36 20.97
C LYS A 325 -38.09 6.99 19.76
N LEU A 326 -38.68 6.29 18.80
CA LEU A 326 -38.01 5.75 17.63
C LEU A 326 -38.50 6.44 16.35
N SER A 327 -37.63 6.54 15.35
CA SER A 327 -37.93 7.11 14.03
C SER A 327 -37.32 6.30 12.90
N ARG A 328 -37.96 6.29 11.72
CA ARG A 328 -37.36 5.78 10.47
C ARG A 328 -36.31 6.71 9.89
N ARG A 329 -36.25 7.95 10.39
CA ARG A 329 -35.24 8.96 10.07
C ARG A 329 -34.43 9.29 11.32
N LYS A 330 -33.34 10.02 11.16
CA LYS A 330 -32.49 10.47 12.28
C LYS A 330 -33.10 11.63 13.11
N GLU A 331 -34.39 11.90 12.91
CA GLU A 331 -35.17 12.96 13.56
C GLU A 331 -36.65 12.56 13.63
N LEU A 332 -37.42 13.21 14.51
CA LEU A 332 -38.88 13.06 14.60
C LEU A 332 -39.58 14.30 14.04
N SER A 333 -40.68 14.10 13.31
CA SER A 333 -41.53 15.20 12.86
C SER A 333 -42.37 15.76 14.01
N ALA A 334 -42.80 17.03 13.89
CA ALA A 334 -43.67 17.66 14.89
C ALA A 334 -44.99 16.87 15.11
N ASN A 335 -45.56 16.29 14.05
CA ASN A 335 -46.75 15.45 14.14
C ASN A 335 -46.50 14.16 14.94
N ALA A 336 -45.36 13.49 14.69
CA ALA A 336 -44.99 12.29 15.44
C ALA A 336 -44.82 12.61 16.94
N LEU A 337 -44.15 13.73 17.26
CA LEU A 337 -44.00 14.19 18.64
C LEU A 337 -45.35 14.42 19.31
N GLN A 338 -46.29 15.11 18.66
CA GLN A 338 -47.62 15.34 19.21
C GLN A 338 -48.37 14.04 19.53
N ILE A 339 -48.29 13.03 18.66
CA ILE A 339 -48.93 11.74 18.88
C ILE A 339 -48.27 10.99 20.04
N MET A 340 -46.93 10.99 20.09
CA MET A 340 -46.19 10.39 21.20
C MET A 340 -46.52 11.07 22.53
N ASP A 341 -46.62 12.39 22.56
CA ASP A 341 -46.91 13.16 23.76
C ASP A 341 -48.31 12.83 24.31
N LEU A 342 -49.30 12.62 23.44
CA LEU A 342 -50.61 12.11 23.82
C LEU A 342 -50.56 10.69 24.38
N ALA A 343 -49.80 9.79 23.76
CA ALA A 343 -49.63 8.41 24.26
C ALA A 343 -48.91 8.38 25.63
N ILE A 344 -47.90 9.24 25.80
CA ILE A 344 -47.18 9.42 27.06
C ILE A 344 -48.12 9.94 28.15
N ALA A 345 -48.94 10.95 27.86
CA ALA A 345 -49.89 11.51 28.83
C ALA A 345 -50.97 10.52 29.29
N ASN A 346 -51.30 9.53 28.46
CA ASN A 346 -52.33 8.52 28.76
C ASN A 346 -51.77 7.21 29.36
N THR A 347 -50.47 7.12 29.59
CA THR A 347 -49.81 5.92 30.15
C THR A 347 -49.19 6.28 31.50
N GLN A 348 -49.67 5.72 32.61
CA GLN A 348 -49.22 6.12 33.96
C GLN A 348 -47.73 5.80 34.19
N GLY A 349 -47.18 4.81 33.49
CA GLY A 349 -45.76 4.49 33.50
C GLY A 349 -44.86 5.51 32.78
N LEU A 350 -45.43 6.49 32.06
CA LEU A 350 -44.69 7.41 31.21
C LEU A 350 -44.84 8.87 31.64
N HIS A 351 -43.70 9.56 31.66
CA HIS A 351 -43.60 11.00 31.87
C HIS A 351 -42.50 11.61 30.99
N GLN A 352 -42.73 12.81 30.45
CA GLN A 352 -41.81 13.44 29.50
C GLN A 352 -40.43 13.75 30.10
N GLN A 353 -40.39 14.12 31.38
CA GLN A 353 -39.16 14.56 32.04
C GLN A 353 -38.02 13.52 32.06
N TYR A 354 -38.34 12.23 31.88
CA TYR A 354 -37.35 11.15 31.95
C TYR A 354 -36.69 10.81 30.61
N TYR A 355 -37.19 11.33 29.49
CA TYR A 355 -36.54 11.11 28.20
C TYR A 355 -35.23 11.89 28.11
N ARG A 356 -34.17 11.18 27.73
CA ARG A 356 -32.87 11.73 27.38
C ARG A 356 -32.68 11.60 25.88
N ASP A 357 -32.21 12.66 25.25
CA ASP A 357 -31.94 12.67 23.82
C ASP A 357 -30.78 11.72 23.48
N THR A 358 -30.97 10.96 22.40
CA THR A 358 -29.95 10.13 21.79
C THR A 358 -29.48 10.82 20.52
N GLN A 359 -28.20 11.18 20.46
CA GLN A 359 -27.64 11.89 19.32
C GLN A 359 -27.56 10.98 18.09
N GLN A 360 -28.08 11.48 16.97
CA GLN A 360 -28.05 10.84 15.65
C GLN A 360 -27.24 11.66 14.63
N THR A 361 -26.43 12.62 15.09
CA THR A 361 -25.56 13.43 14.23
C THR A 361 -24.49 12.56 13.56
N GLU A 362 -23.91 13.03 12.45
CA GLU A 362 -22.83 12.28 11.78
C GLU A 362 -21.64 12.02 12.72
N ALA A 363 -21.25 13.00 13.55
CA ALA A 363 -20.19 12.83 14.54
C ALA A 363 -20.55 11.77 15.61
N ALA A 364 -21.78 11.77 16.13
CA ALA A 364 -22.22 10.77 17.10
C ALA A 364 -22.34 9.36 16.49
N CYS A 365 -22.58 9.28 15.19
CA CYS A 365 -22.69 8.04 14.42
C CYS A 365 -21.37 7.55 13.82
N PHE A 366 -20.29 8.31 13.95
CA PHE A 366 -19.00 7.91 13.41
C PHE A 366 -18.36 6.81 14.25
N TYR A 367 -17.83 5.80 13.57
CA TYR A 367 -17.02 4.76 14.18
C TYR A 367 -15.99 4.23 13.18
N TYR A 368 -14.94 3.62 13.70
CA TYR A 368 -13.95 2.88 12.94
C TYR A 368 -14.40 1.42 12.78
N PRO A 369 -14.71 0.95 11.55
CA PRO A 369 -15.00 -0.46 11.33
C PRO A 369 -13.81 -1.34 11.72
N VAL A 370 -14.10 -2.55 12.19
CA VAL A 370 -13.06 -3.56 12.43
C VAL A 370 -12.65 -4.14 11.08
N PHE A 371 -11.36 -4.14 10.82
CA PHE A 371 -10.77 -4.69 9.60
C PHE A 371 -9.84 -5.86 9.96
N ASP A 372 -9.89 -6.92 9.16
CA ASP A 372 -9.08 -8.13 9.37
C ASP A 372 -7.75 -8.10 8.60
N GLY A 373 -7.52 -7.03 7.83
CA GLY A 373 -6.31 -6.82 7.05
C GLY A 373 -6.40 -7.39 5.64
N THR A 374 -7.54 -7.91 5.18
CA THR A 374 -7.78 -8.37 3.80
C THR A 374 -8.43 -7.34 2.89
N GLU A 375 -8.80 -6.18 3.43
CA GLU A 375 -9.55 -5.15 2.74
C GLU A 375 -8.76 -4.56 1.57
N THR A 376 -9.45 -4.18 0.50
CA THR A 376 -8.81 -3.51 -0.64
C THR A 376 -9.01 -2.00 -0.60
N THR A 377 -9.92 -1.51 0.24
CA THR A 377 -10.24 -0.10 0.46
C THR A 377 -10.66 0.13 1.91
N ILE A 378 -10.54 1.36 2.40
CA ILE A 378 -11.05 1.77 3.70
C ILE A 378 -12.28 2.64 3.49
N ASP A 379 -13.44 2.13 3.87
CA ASP A 379 -14.72 2.86 3.78
C ASP A 379 -15.19 3.18 5.21
N LEU A 380 -15.48 4.45 5.47
CA LEU A 380 -15.87 4.97 6.78
C LEU A 380 -17.27 5.62 6.72
N PRO A 381 -18.05 5.60 7.82
CA PRO A 381 -19.37 6.23 7.84
C PRO A 381 -19.29 7.76 7.77
N GLY A 382 -20.25 8.36 7.06
CA GLY A 382 -20.36 9.81 6.85
C GLY A 382 -19.69 10.29 5.56
N SER A 383 -20.02 11.51 5.14
CA SER A 383 -19.43 12.16 3.96
C SER A 383 -18.00 12.69 4.20
N CYS A 384 -17.28 13.04 3.14
CA CYS A 384 -16.00 13.73 3.20
C CYS A 384 -16.14 15.13 3.83
N ALA A 385 -17.23 15.83 3.55
CA ALA A 385 -17.51 17.14 4.13
C ALA A 385 -17.64 17.07 5.66
N SER A 386 -18.24 15.99 6.19
CA SER A 386 -18.45 15.82 7.63
C SER A 386 -17.19 15.43 8.41
N ALA A 387 -16.17 14.93 7.72
CA ALA A 387 -14.87 14.63 8.31
C ALA A 387 -14.08 15.90 8.70
N ALA A 388 -14.47 17.07 8.18
CA ALA A 388 -13.80 18.36 8.41
C ALA A 388 -12.27 18.31 8.22
N ILE A 389 -11.80 17.49 7.26
CA ILE A 389 -10.38 17.32 6.99
C ILE A 389 -9.82 18.61 6.40
N VAL A 390 -8.78 19.14 7.04
CA VAL A 390 -8.08 20.34 6.61
C VAL A 390 -6.64 20.00 6.26
N GLY A 391 -6.17 20.52 5.11
CA GLY A 391 -4.75 20.47 4.79
C GLY A 391 -3.95 21.37 5.74
N MET A 392 -2.65 21.10 5.88
CA MET A 392 -1.78 21.94 6.69
C MET A 392 -1.79 23.40 6.21
N PRO A 393 -1.77 24.39 7.10
CA PRO A 393 -1.79 25.80 6.71
C PRO A 393 -0.47 26.21 6.04
N SER A 394 -0.53 27.25 5.19
CA SER A 394 0.64 27.84 4.53
C SER A 394 1.49 26.83 3.75
N PHE A 395 0.83 25.92 3.02
CA PHE A 395 1.50 24.88 2.24
C PHE A 395 2.28 25.46 1.05
N ASN A 396 3.54 25.05 0.90
CA ASN A 396 4.39 25.46 -0.21
C ASN A 396 4.67 24.28 -1.16
N ILE A 397 3.98 24.26 -2.31
CA ILE A 397 4.10 23.18 -3.29
C ILE A 397 5.51 23.08 -3.91
N ASN A 398 6.23 24.20 -4.03
CA ASN A 398 7.59 24.19 -4.59
C ASN A 398 8.57 23.50 -3.65
N SER A 399 8.46 23.75 -2.34
CA SER A 399 9.25 23.03 -1.32
C SER A 399 8.88 21.53 -1.23
N TYR A 400 7.70 21.16 -1.72
CA TYR A 400 7.23 19.77 -1.74
C TYR A 400 7.79 18.96 -2.92
N THR A 401 8.43 19.60 -3.90
CA THR A 401 9.02 18.93 -5.07
C THR A 401 10.13 17.96 -4.71
N GLY A 402 10.51 17.09 -5.65
CA GLY A 402 11.47 16.01 -5.46
C GLY A 402 10.82 14.64 -5.22
N VAL A 403 11.61 13.68 -4.76
CA VAL A 403 11.19 12.30 -4.53
C VAL A 403 10.55 12.16 -3.15
N TRP A 404 9.45 11.41 -3.10
CA TRP A 404 8.79 10.93 -1.88
C TRP A 404 8.63 9.42 -1.96
N TYR A 405 9.25 8.70 -1.03
CA TYR A 405 9.13 7.25 -0.88
C TYR A 405 7.90 6.94 -0.04
N GLU A 406 7.02 6.08 -0.52
CA GLU A 406 5.86 5.62 0.22
C GLU A 406 6.29 4.53 1.22
N ILE A 407 6.10 4.79 2.51
CA ILE A 407 6.54 3.88 3.58
C ILE A 407 5.38 3.04 4.08
N GLU A 408 4.22 3.65 4.27
CA GLU A 408 2.98 2.94 4.59
C GLU A 408 1.81 3.59 3.86
N ARG A 409 0.82 2.78 3.49
CA ARG A 409 -0.42 3.25 2.87
C ARG A 409 -1.64 2.53 3.39
N TYR A 410 -2.79 3.16 3.29
CA TYR A 410 -4.06 2.43 3.34
C TYR A 410 -4.17 1.50 2.12
N PRO A 411 -4.98 0.42 2.20
CA PRO A 411 -5.29 -0.41 1.04
C PRO A 411 -5.72 0.42 -0.18
N GLN A 412 -5.05 0.19 -1.31
CA GLN A 412 -5.32 0.85 -2.59
C GLN A 412 -5.35 -0.21 -3.71
N PRO A 413 -6.49 -0.46 -4.38
CA PRO A 413 -6.60 -1.52 -5.39
C PRO A 413 -5.67 -1.34 -6.60
N THR A 414 -5.29 -0.09 -6.89
CA THR A 414 -4.43 0.31 -8.02
C THR A 414 -2.94 0.28 -7.68
N GLN A 415 -2.56 0.07 -6.42
CA GLN A 415 -1.18 -0.03 -5.95
C GLN A 415 -0.94 -1.44 -5.40
N GLN A 416 -0.70 -2.40 -6.29
CA GLN A 416 -0.48 -3.82 -5.93
C GLN A 416 1.00 -4.16 -5.74
N GLY A 417 1.90 -3.29 -6.21
CA GLY A 417 3.35 -3.47 -6.13
C GLY A 417 3.99 -2.98 -4.84
N GLN A 418 5.32 -2.95 -4.89
CA GLN A 418 6.22 -2.44 -3.88
C GLN A 418 7.09 -1.31 -4.45
N CYS A 419 8.01 -0.78 -3.65
CA CYS A 419 8.91 0.31 -4.05
C CYS A 419 8.16 1.57 -4.50
N ASN A 420 6.93 1.76 -4.00
CA ASN A 420 6.07 2.86 -4.42
C ASN A 420 6.73 4.20 -4.08
N ARG A 421 6.70 5.14 -5.04
CA ARG A 421 7.22 6.49 -4.84
C ARG A 421 6.57 7.46 -5.81
N ALA A 422 6.58 8.72 -5.42
CA ALA A 422 6.12 9.84 -6.22
C ALA A 422 7.29 10.79 -6.46
N ILE A 423 7.46 11.26 -7.69
CA ILE A 423 8.42 12.30 -8.06
C ILE A 423 7.63 13.53 -8.50
N TYR A 424 7.78 14.61 -7.75
CA TYR A 424 7.16 15.90 -8.05
C TYR A 424 8.18 16.82 -8.70
N THR A 425 7.89 17.36 -9.88
CA THR A 425 8.79 18.27 -10.62
C THR A 425 8.09 19.61 -10.82
N ALA A 426 8.77 20.71 -10.49
CA ALA A 426 8.23 22.05 -10.66
C ALA A 426 7.96 22.36 -12.14
N ASN A 427 6.78 22.92 -12.45
CA ASN A 427 6.48 23.54 -13.73
C ASN A 427 6.14 25.03 -13.54
N GLU A 428 5.88 25.73 -14.64
CA GLU A 428 5.39 27.11 -14.61
C GLU A 428 4.00 27.23 -13.98
N GLY A 429 3.70 28.40 -13.40
CA GLY A 429 2.34 28.73 -12.94
C GLY A 429 1.85 28.02 -11.67
N GLY A 430 2.75 27.45 -10.86
CA GLY A 430 2.38 26.80 -9.60
C GLY A 430 1.77 25.40 -9.76
N VAL A 431 1.90 24.81 -10.95
CA VAL A 431 1.58 23.40 -11.24
C VAL A 431 2.85 22.58 -11.10
N VAL A 432 2.75 21.36 -10.58
CA VAL A 432 3.87 20.40 -10.53
C VAL A 432 3.51 19.14 -11.32
N SER A 433 4.46 18.61 -12.09
CA SER A 433 4.33 17.28 -12.70
C SER A 433 4.47 16.23 -11.60
N VAL A 434 3.67 15.17 -11.65
CA VAL A 434 3.74 14.04 -10.72
C VAL A 434 3.96 12.77 -11.51
N MET A 435 5.02 12.03 -11.19
CA MET A 435 5.23 10.68 -11.69
C MET A 435 5.20 9.70 -10.51
N ASN A 436 4.20 8.82 -10.49
CA ASN A 436 4.14 7.72 -9.53
C ASN A 436 4.70 6.47 -10.17
N SER A 437 5.48 5.70 -9.41
CA SER A 437 6.01 4.41 -9.85
C SER A 437 5.78 3.32 -8.80
N GLN A 438 5.66 2.08 -9.24
CA GLN A 438 5.64 0.88 -8.42
C GLN A 438 6.32 -0.27 -9.16
N VAL A 439 6.88 -1.22 -8.42
CA VAL A 439 7.46 -2.45 -8.97
C VAL A 439 6.50 -3.61 -8.71
N VAL A 440 6.09 -4.28 -9.79
CA VAL A 440 5.24 -5.48 -9.76
C VAL A 440 5.94 -6.56 -10.56
N ASN A 441 6.29 -7.68 -9.93
CA ASN A 441 6.97 -8.81 -10.59
C ASN A 441 8.19 -8.36 -11.42
N GLU A 442 9.09 -7.56 -10.83
CA GLU A 442 10.30 -7.03 -11.47
C GLU A 442 10.05 -6.15 -12.71
N VAL A 443 8.82 -5.64 -12.86
CA VAL A 443 8.44 -4.65 -13.87
C VAL A 443 8.14 -3.33 -13.17
N ASN A 444 8.78 -2.25 -13.61
CA ASN A 444 8.48 -0.91 -13.15
C ASN A 444 7.26 -0.35 -13.90
N ALA A 445 6.14 -0.21 -13.20
CA ALA A 445 4.94 0.43 -13.70
C ALA A 445 4.92 1.89 -13.27
N THR A 446 4.66 2.80 -14.20
CA THR A 446 4.62 4.25 -13.94
C THR A 446 3.32 4.87 -14.43
N ILE A 447 2.92 5.96 -13.79
CA ILE A 447 1.83 6.84 -14.24
C ILE A 447 2.24 8.29 -14.03
N SER A 448 1.98 9.13 -15.03
CA SER A 448 2.30 10.55 -15.00
C SER A 448 1.04 11.40 -14.99
N GLY A 449 1.11 12.53 -14.30
CA GLY A 449 0.01 13.48 -14.13
C GLY A 449 0.52 14.84 -13.69
N VAL A 450 -0.38 15.70 -13.24
CA VAL A 450 -0.07 17.02 -12.70
C VAL A 450 -0.79 17.24 -11.37
N ALA A 451 -0.22 18.05 -10.50
CA ALA A 451 -0.83 18.48 -9.26
C ALA A 451 -0.80 20.01 -9.14
N ARG A 452 -1.84 20.59 -8.55
CA ARG A 452 -1.90 22.02 -8.22
C ARG A 452 -2.62 22.24 -6.90
N VAL A 453 -2.26 23.29 -6.18
CA VAL A 453 -3.02 23.73 -5.00
C VAL A 453 -4.38 24.28 -5.44
N ILE A 454 -5.46 23.80 -4.85
CA ILE A 454 -6.84 24.25 -5.14
C ILE A 454 -7.48 25.00 -3.97
N SER A 455 -6.86 24.98 -2.79
CA SER A 455 -7.32 25.74 -1.65
C SER A 455 -7.19 27.25 -1.89
N THR A 456 -8.11 28.02 -1.32
CA THR A 456 -8.10 29.49 -1.41
C THR A 456 -7.41 30.15 -0.22
N ASP A 457 -7.14 29.39 0.84
CA ASP A 457 -6.50 29.82 2.09
C ASP A 457 -5.03 29.38 2.19
N ASN A 458 -4.45 28.89 1.09
CA ASN A 458 -3.12 28.28 1.01
C ASN A 458 -2.94 27.05 1.92
N SER A 459 -4.01 26.36 2.31
CA SER A 459 -3.89 25.05 2.95
C SER A 459 -3.38 23.98 1.96
N GLY A 460 -2.79 22.91 2.46
CA GLY A 460 -2.24 21.82 1.66
C GLY A 460 -3.29 20.93 0.98
N VAL A 461 -4.17 21.49 0.15
CA VAL A 461 -5.16 20.75 -0.64
C VAL A 461 -4.75 20.79 -2.11
N LEU A 462 -4.34 19.63 -2.61
CA LEU A 462 -3.85 19.43 -3.97
C LEU A 462 -4.90 18.70 -4.80
N GLN A 463 -5.21 19.19 -5.99
CA GLN A 463 -5.86 18.37 -7.00
C GLN A 463 -4.80 17.71 -7.85
N VAL A 464 -4.77 16.38 -7.84
CA VAL A 464 -3.91 15.56 -8.71
C VAL A 464 -4.74 15.04 -9.86
N THR A 465 -4.25 15.21 -11.08
CA THR A 465 -4.91 14.79 -12.32
C THR A 465 -4.02 13.79 -13.05
N PHE A 466 -4.50 12.56 -13.21
CA PHE A 466 -3.88 11.53 -14.05
C PHE A 466 -4.68 11.35 -15.35
N THR A 467 -4.01 11.06 -16.47
CA THR A 467 -4.69 10.72 -17.72
C THR A 467 -4.79 9.19 -17.84
N ILE A 468 -5.99 8.64 -17.68
CA ILE A 468 -6.25 7.19 -17.75
C ILE A 468 -7.18 6.93 -18.93
N GLY A 469 -6.75 6.10 -19.90
CA GLY A 469 -7.55 5.82 -21.10
C GLY A 469 -7.85 7.06 -21.95
N GLY A 470 -6.98 8.07 -21.91
CA GLY A 470 -7.18 9.36 -22.59
C GLY A 470 -8.13 10.32 -21.88
N GLN A 471 -8.65 9.97 -20.71
CA GLN A 471 -9.54 10.82 -19.91
C GLN A 471 -8.83 11.33 -18.64
N PRO A 472 -9.02 12.60 -18.26
CA PRO A 472 -8.49 13.13 -17.02
C PRO A 472 -9.30 12.60 -15.83
N THR A 473 -8.61 11.97 -14.89
CA THR A 473 -9.15 11.53 -13.59
C THR A 473 -8.54 12.41 -12.51
N ASN A 474 -9.40 13.15 -11.80
CA ASN A 474 -9.00 14.04 -10.71
C ASN A 474 -9.17 13.33 -9.36
N GLN A 475 -8.21 13.55 -8.46
CA GLN A 475 -8.29 13.16 -7.06
C GLN A 475 -7.77 14.33 -6.21
N ASP A 476 -8.56 14.73 -5.23
CA ASP A 476 -8.11 15.72 -4.26
C ASP A 476 -7.34 15.01 -3.13
N LEU A 477 -6.17 15.54 -2.80
CA LEU A 477 -5.25 15.09 -1.75
C LEU A 477 -5.04 16.19 -0.73
N TYR A 478 -5.13 15.82 0.54
CA TYR A 478 -4.92 16.69 1.69
C TYR A 478 -3.55 16.34 2.28
N VAL A 479 -2.56 17.22 2.13
CA VAL A 479 -1.30 17.15 2.86
C VAL A 479 -1.58 17.64 4.29
N LEU A 480 -1.70 16.70 5.23
CA LEU A 480 -2.11 17.01 6.61
C LEU A 480 -0.95 17.54 7.45
N SER A 481 0.27 17.08 7.17
CA SER A 481 1.50 17.56 7.81
C SER A 481 2.71 17.15 6.99
N THR A 482 3.66 18.08 6.81
CA THR A 482 4.98 17.81 6.26
C THR A 482 5.96 18.85 6.80
N ASP A 483 7.22 18.46 6.98
CA ASP A 483 8.35 19.36 7.20
C ASP A 483 9.08 19.70 5.88
N TYR A 484 8.57 19.20 4.75
CA TYR A 484 9.13 19.25 3.39
C TYR A 484 10.43 18.45 3.18
N THR A 485 11.23 18.24 4.23
CA THR A 485 12.60 17.72 4.17
C THR A 485 12.77 16.29 4.65
N SER A 486 11.84 15.73 5.42
CA SER A 486 11.93 14.36 5.92
C SER A 486 10.64 13.55 5.71
N TYR A 487 9.46 14.09 6.02
CA TYR A 487 8.22 13.33 6.04
C TYR A 487 7.01 14.09 5.47
N SER A 488 5.99 13.34 5.04
CA SER A 488 4.67 13.88 4.74
C SER A 488 3.60 12.84 5.07
N ILE A 489 2.45 13.28 5.59
CA ILE A 489 1.24 12.47 5.68
C ILE A 489 0.15 13.07 4.80
N VAL A 490 -0.35 12.26 3.88
CA VAL A 490 -1.30 12.66 2.85
C VAL A 490 -2.57 11.85 3.00
N TYR A 491 -3.73 12.48 2.83
CA TYR A 491 -5.04 11.88 2.93
C TYR A 491 -5.86 12.13 1.66
N ALA A 492 -6.71 11.18 1.29
CA ALA A 492 -7.67 11.29 0.20
C ALA A 492 -9.05 10.89 0.71
N CYS A 493 -10.09 11.51 0.16
CA CYS A 493 -11.47 11.20 0.51
C CYS A 493 -12.36 11.28 -0.72
N THR A 494 -13.25 10.31 -0.88
CA THR A 494 -14.26 10.26 -1.93
C THR A 494 -15.60 9.83 -1.35
N ASP A 495 -16.65 10.63 -1.57
CA ASP A 495 -18.02 10.29 -1.15
C ASP A 495 -18.57 9.08 -1.92
N LEU A 496 -19.28 8.21 -1.21
CA LEU A 496 -19.99 7.05 -1.75
C LEU A 496 -21.49 7.29 -1.70
N ASN A 497 -22.23 6.71 -2.65
CA ASN A 497 -23.68 6.90 -2.79
C ASN A 497 -24.52 6.37 -1.61
N ASN A 498 -23.93 5.59 -0.70
CA ASN A 498 -24.56 5.03 0.49
C ASN A 498 -24.39 5.90 1.75
N GLY A 499 -23.86 7.13 1.63
CA GLY A 499 -23.59 8.02 2.76
C GLY A 499 -22.34 7.65 3.56
N TRP A 500 -21.47 6.82 2.98
CA TRP A 500 -20.12 6.54 3.48
C TRP A 500 -19.10 7.32 2.65
N ARG A 501 -17.86 7.33 3.11
CA ARG A 501 -16.71 7.86 2.38
C ARG A 501 -15.63 6.79 2.23
N ARG A 502 -15.02 6.72 1.07
CA ARG A 502 -13.79 5.97 0.84
C ARG A 502 -12.61 6.85 1.13
N VAL A 503 -11.67 6.35 1.92
CA VAL A 503 -10.50 7.12 2.38
C VAL A 503 -9.20 6.43 2.00
N GLY A 504 -8.22 7.24 1.64
CA GLY A 504 -6.84 6.82 1.40
C GLY A 504 -5.92 7.62 2.31
N SER A 505 -4.82 7.00 2.75
CA SER A 505 -3.77 7.72 3.46
C SER A 505 -2.40 7.14 3.14
N TRP A 506 -1.39 7.99 3.05
CA TRP A 506 -0.02 7.64 2.74
C TRP A 506 0.94 8.33 3.69
N LYS A 507 1.87 7.55 4.25
CA LYS A 507 3.03 8.07 4.98
C LYS A 507 4.22 8.05 4.04
N LEU A 508 4.75 9.24 3.78
CA LEU A 508 5.82 9.46 2.82
C LEU A 508 7.09 9.89 3.54
N SER A 509 8.25 9.44 3.05
CA SER A 509 9.57 9.84 3.52
C SER A 509 10.42 10.40 2.38
N ARG A 510 11.33 11.33 2.68
CA ARG A 510 12.42 11.71 1.76
C ARG A 510 13.54 10.67 1.70
N ARG A 511 13.57 9.74 2.65
CA ARG A 511 14.61 8.71 2.77
C ARG A 511 14.04 7.35 2.38
N GLN A 512 14.73 6.66 1.48
CA GLN A 512 14.38 5.28 1.12
C GLN A 512 14.45 4.32 2.33
N THR A 513 15.30 4.64 3.32
CA THR A 513 15.46 3.85 4.54
C THR A 513 14.27 3.95 5.51
N GLY A 514 13.27 4.80 5.24
CA GLY A 514 12.07 4.95 6.06
C GLY A 514 11.97 6.30 6.80
N LEU A 515 11.10 6.34 7.81
CA LEU A 515 10.83 7.51 8.66
C LEU A 515 11.70 7.48 9.92
N SER A 516 12.15 8.63 10.44
CA SER A 516 12.82 8.68 11.75
C SER A 516 11.80 8.68 12.89
N ALA A 517 12.27 8.45 14.11
CA ALA A 517 11.43 8.52 15.31
C ALA A 517 10.70 9.86 15.47
N SER A 518 11.34 10.98 15.09
CA SER A 518 10.73 12.32 15.05
C SER A 518 9.57 12.40 14.07
N ASP A 519 9.76 11.89 12.85
CA ASP A 519 8.76 11.90 11.78
C ASP A 519 7.56 11.05 12.18
N ILE A 520 7.81 9.86 12.73
CA ILE A 520 6.78 8.95 13.24
C ILE A 520 5.98 9.63 14.35
N SER A 521 6.63 10.34 15.27
CA SER A 521 5.95 11.07 16.34
C SER A 521 5.04 12.17 15.80
N ALA A 522 5.50 12.93 14.80
CA ALA A 522 4.70 13.98 14.16
C ALA A 522 3.49 13.40 13.40
N ILE A 523 3.70 12.31 12.65
CA ILE A 523 2.63 11.60 11.94
C ILE A 523 1.61 11.01 12.92
N ASN A 524 2.07 10.36 13.99
CA ASN A 524 1.18 9.77 14.99
C ASN A 524 0.30 10.83 15.65
N ASN A 525 0.83 12.04 15.93
CA ASN A 525 0.03 13.15 16.45
C ASN A 525 -1.09 13.58 15.47
N VAL A 526 -0.84 13.55 14.16
CA VAL A 526 -1.88 13.81 13.16
C VAL A 526 -2.92 12.69 13.16
N ILE A 527 -2.50 11.43 13.18
CA ILE A 527 -3.40 10.28 13.21
C ILE A 527 -4.30 10.31 14.44
N THR A 528 -3.78 10.60 15.62
CA THR A 528 -4.58 10.61 16.86
C THR A 528 -5.54 11.80 16.98
N THR A 529 -5.34 12.87 16.22
CA THR A 529 -6.15 14.08 16.29
C THR A 529 -7.06 14.30 15.09
N THR A 530 -6.96 13.45 14.06
CA THR A 530 -7.73 13.58 12.81
C THR A 530 -8.71 12.42 12.68
N GLN A 531 -10.00 12.73 12.83
CA GLN A 531 -11.08 11.76 12.61
C GLN A 531 -11.03 11.22 11.17
N GLY A 532 -10.99 9.90 11.00
CA GLY A 532 -10.82 9.24 9.71
C GLY A 532 -9.41 8.69 9.47
N LEU A 533 -8.46 8.91 10.40
CA LEU A 533 -7.18 8.24 10.43
C LEU A 533 -7.10 7.27 11.62
N ASN A 534 -6.78 6.03 11.32
CA ASN A 534 -6.43 4.99 12.28
C ASN A 534 -5.09 4.34 11.86
N GLN A 535 -4.21 4.12 12.84
CA GLN A 535 -2.90 3.49 12.64
C GLN A 535 -3.03 2.04 12.15
N ASP A 536 -4.05 1.31 12.60
CA ASP A 536 -4.21 -0.12 12.32
C ASP A 536 -4.56 -0.41 10.85
N TYR A 537 -4.93 0.63 10.09
CA TYR A 537 -5.32 0.49 8.69
C TYR A 537 -4.15 0.63 7.71
N TYR A 538 -2.95 1.01 8.20
CA TYR A 538 -1.77 1.16 7.37
C TYR A 538 -1.11 -0.19 7.07
N ARG A 539 -0.70 -0.37 5.81
CA ARG A 539 0.14 -1.48 5.34
C ARG A 539 1.52 -0.96 4.95
N SER A 540 2.56 -1.68 5.35
CA SER A 540 3.94 -1.36 4.96
C SER A 540 4.14 -1.48 3.46
N THR A 541 4.90 -0.54 2.90
CA THR A 541 5.41 -0.59 1.53
C THR A 541 6.91 -0.80 1.59
N SER A 542 7.38 -1.93 1.06
CA SER A 542 8.79 -2.26 1.06
C SER A 542 9.57 -1.36 0.11
N GLN A 543 10.69 -0.83 0.61
CA GLN A 543 11.65 0.00 -0.14
C GLN A 543 13.03 -0.67 -0.22
N THR A 544 13.11 -1.97 0.09
CA THR A 544 14.37 -2.74 0.01
C THR A 544 14.88 -2.83 -1.43
N ASN A 545 16.18 -3.07 -1.61
CA ASN A 545 16.77 -3.24 -2.94
C ASN A 545 16.07 -4.35 -3.74
N GLN A 546 15.71 -5.46 -3.08
CA GLN A 546 14.96 -6.55 -3.71
C GLN A 546 13.55 -6.12 -4.16
N ALA A 547 12.81 -5.39 -3.32
CA ALA A 547 11.48 -4.90 -3.66
C ALA A 547 11.52 -3.82 -4.76
N CYS A 548 12.63 -3.09 -4.86
CA CYS A 548 12.89 -2.05 -5.85
C CYS A 548 13.56 -2.56 -7.13
N PHE A 549 13.93 -3.84 -7.20
CA PHE A 549 14.57 -4.38 -8.38
C PHE A 549 13.58 -4.54 -9.54
N TYR A 550 13.97 -4.11 -10.73
CA TYR A 550 13.22 -4.33 -11.95
C TYR A 550 14.17 -4.37 -13.15
N TYR A 551 13.70 -4.98 -14.24
CA TYR A 551 14.40 -4.97 -15.52
C TYR A 551 13.91 -3.79 -16.38
N PRO A 552 14.75 -2.80 -16.71
CA PRO A 552 14.38 -1.73 -17.62
C PRO A 552 14.00 -2.25 -19.01
N VAL A 553 13.08 -1.59 -19.68
CA VAL A 553 12.75 -1.90 -21.08
C VAL A 553 13.58 -1.01 -21.98
N PHE A 554 14.36 -1.62 -22.86
CA PHE A 554 15.20 -0.92 -23.84
C PHE A 554 14.63 -1.14 -25.24
N PRO A 555 14.13 -0.09 -25.93
CA PRO A 555 13.75 -0.19 -27.34
C PRO A 555 14.95 -0.56 -28.23
N THR A 556 16.13 -0.05 -27.86
CA THR A 556 17.44 -0.38 -28.41
C THR A 556 18.38 -0.59 -27.24
N LEU A 557 19.16 -1.67 -27.26
CA LEU A 557 20.09 -1.97 -26.17
C LEU A 557 21.13 -0.85 -26.01
N PRO A 558 21.35 -0.35 -24.78
CA PRO A 558 22.38 0.65 -24.50
C PRO A 558 23.79 0.03 -24.58
N ASP A 559 24.84 0.85 -24.49
CA ASP A 559 26.23 0.37 -24.48
C ASP A 559 26.60 -0.44 -23.22
N THR A 560 25.84 -0.29 -22.13
CA THR A 560 26.00 -1.02 -20.87
C THR A 560 24.65 -1.32 -20.22
N ILE A 561 24.52 -2.47 -19.57
CA ILE A 561 23.31 -2.83 -18.83
C ILE A 561 23.44 -2.37 -17.37
N ASP A 562 22.78 -1.27 -17.04
CA ASP A 562 22.73 -0.73 -15.68
C ASP A 562 21.36 -1.03 -15.05
N LEU A 563 21.36 -1.69 -13.91
CA LEU A 563 20.17 -2.18 -13.21
C LEU A 563 20.05 -1.55 -11.81
N PRO A 564 18.82 -1.37 -11.29
CA PRO A 564 18.62 -0.84 -9.94
C PRO A 564 19.12 -1.77 -8.84
N GLY A 565 19.62 -1.18 -7.77
CA GLY A 565 20.14 -1.88 -6.60
C GLY A 565 21.63 -2.25 -6.73
N PRO A 566 22.27 -2.58 -5.60
CA PRO A 566 23.66 -3.02 -5.58
C PRO A 566 23.79 -4.44 -6.16
N CYS A 567 25.02 -4.83 -6.50
CA CYS A 567 25.37 -6.19 -6.88
C CYS A 567 24.87 -7.19 -5.84
N GLU A 568 24.09 -8.17 -6.31
CA GLU A 568 23.51 -9.19 -5.44
C GLU A 568 24.54 -10.27 -5.19
N THR A 569 24.96 -10.44 -3.94
CA THR A 569 25.97 -11.43 -3.55
C THR A 569 25.38 -12.64 -2.86
N THR A 570 24.08 -12.62 -2.52
CA THR A 570 23.43 -13.74 -1.82
C THR A 570 22.81 -14.74 -2.80
N THR A 571 22.21 -14.28 -3.90
CA THR A 571 21.56 -15.17 -4.89
C THR A 571 22.41 -15.42 -6.12
N VAL A 572 23.35 -14.53 -6.47
CA VAL A 572 24.30 -14.74 -7.57
C VAL A 572 25.58 -15.32 -7.00
N SER A 573 25.78 -16.62 -7.19
CA SER A 573 26.98 -17.33 -6.72
C SER A 573 27.72 -17.97 -7.88
N PRO A 574 29.07 -17.93 -7.89
CA PRO A 574 29.87 -18.67 -8.86
C PRO A 574 29.68 -20.18 -8.68
N MET A 575 29.92 -20.94 -9.76
CA MET A 575 29.88 -22.39 -9.75
C MET A 575 30.83 -22.95 -8.66
N PRO A 576 30.38 -23.84 -7.76
CA PRO A 576 31.25 -24.43 -6.76
C PRO A 576 32.21 -25.45 -7.39
N SER A 577 33.36 -25.66 -6.75
CA SER A 577 34.36 -26.67 -7.16
C SER A 577 34.81 -26.51 -8.63
N PHE A 578 35.08 -25.27 -9.03
CA PHE A 578 35.50 -24.93 -10.39
C PHE A 578 36.92 -25.44 -10.67
N ASN A 579 37.10 -26.07 -11.83
CA ASN A 579 38.38 -26.63 -12.25
C ASN A 579 38.95 -25.83 -13.42
N ILE A 580 39.86 -24.90 -13.12
CA ILE A 580 40.50 -24.07 -14.15
C ILE A 580 41.22 -24.90 -15.20
N ASN A 581 41.82 -26.05 -14.85
CA ASN A 581 42.55 -26.89 -15.79
C ASN A 581 41.64 -27.49 -16.87
N ARG A 582 40.38 -27.80 -16.53
CA ARG A 582 39.38 -28.22 -17.53
C ARG A 582 38.80 -27.04 -18.32
N TYR A 583 38.85 -25.84 -17.76
CA TYR A 583 38.34 -24.63 -18.39
C TYR A 583 39.29 -24.01 -19.42
N GLN A 584 40.58 -24.36 -19.38
CA GLN A 584 41.60 -23.85 -20.30
C GLN A 584 41.24 -24.11 -21.78
N GLY A 585 41.92 -23.40 -22.67
CA GLY A 585 41.75 -23.47 -24.11
C GLY A 585 40.77 -22.45 -24.67
N LEU A 586 40.40 -22.65 -25.92
CA LEU A 586 39.56 -21.73 -26.68
C LEU A 586 38.09 -21.82 -26.27
N TRP A 587 37.47 -20.65 -26.15
CA TRP A 587 36.03 -20.44 -26.04
C TRP A 587 35.57 -19.42 -27.09
N TYR A 588 34.52 -19.78 -27.83
CA TYR A 588 33.80 -18.91 -28.75
C TYR A 588 32.74 -18.15 -27.97
N GLU A 589 32.75 -16.81 -28.07
CA GLU A 589 31.67 -16.00 -27.52
C GLU A 589 30.51 -15.99 -28.52
N VAL A 590 29.37 -16.56 -28.14
CA VAL A 590 28.19 -16.69 -29.01
C VAL A 590 27.21 -15.55 -28.80
N ALA A 591 27.16 -15.00 -27.59
CA ALA A 591 26.40 -13.79 -27.29
C ALA A 591 26.96 -13.11 -26.04
N ARG A 592 26.73 -11.80 -25.93
CA ARG A 592 27.17 -11.01 -24.78
C ARG A 592 26.17 -9.92 -24.43
N TYR A 593 26.25 -9.39 -23.22
CA TYR A 593 25.67 -8.09 -22.92
C TYR A 593 26.47 -7.00 -23.64
N PRO A 594 25.85 -5.85 -23.93
CA PRO A 594 26.57 -4.69 -24.47
C PRO A 594 27.80 -4.34 -23.64
N GLN A 595 28.92 -4.12 -24.33
CA GLN A 595 30.21 -3.74 -23.75
C GLN A 595 30.91 -2.72 -24.64
N PRO A 596 31.30 -1.53 -24.15
CA PRO A 596 31.92 -0.49 -24.97
C PRO A 596 33.24 -0.90 -25.63
N THR A 597 33.99 -1.82 -25.01
CA THR A 597 35.31 -2.27 -25.46
C THR A 597 35.28 -3.52 -26.34
N GLN A 598 34.10 -4.13 -26.52
CA GLN A 598 33.90 -5.30 -27.37
C GLN A 598 32.79 -5.01 -28.39
N GLN A 599 33.14 -4.29 -29.45
CA GLN A 599 32.21 -3.91 -30.52
C GLN A 599 32.33 -4.80 -31.77
N GLY A 600 33.39 -5.61 -31.85
CA GLY A 600 33.65 -6.51 -32.96
C GLY A 600 32.78 -7.78 -32.96
N GLN A 601 33.09 -8.63 -33.92
CA GLN A 601 32.56 -9.98 -34.11
C GLN A 601 33.69 -11.01 -34.00
N CYS A 602 33.36 -12.29 -34.16
CA CYS A 602 34.32 -13.39 -34.01
C CYS A 602 35.06 -13.33 -32.67
N ASN A 603 34.36 -12.94 -31.60
CA ASN A 603 34.98 -12.79 -30.31
C ASN A 603 35.37 -14.16 -29.76
N ARG A 604 36.62 -14.25 -29.28
CA ARG A 604 37.21 -15.48 -28.75
C ARG A 604 37.96 -15.17 -27.46
N ALA A 605 37.89 -16.08 -26.51
CA ALA A 605 38.66 -16.04 -25.28
C ALA A 605 39.46 -17.34 -25.16
N THR A 606 40.78 -17.23 -25.04
CA THR A 606 41.67 -18.38 -24.81
C THR A 606 42.18 -18.31 -23.39
N TYR A 607 41.75 -19.26 -22.56
CA TYR A 607 42.12 -19.32 -21.15
C TYR A 607 43.34 -20.23 -20.93
N GLY A 608 44.35 -19.73 -20.24
CA GLY A 608 45.44 -20.51 -19.67
C GLY A 608 45.24 -20.76 -18.17
N ALA A 609 46.25 -21.32 -17.50
CA ALA A 609 46.19 -21.55 -16.05
C ALA A 609 46.11 -20.24 -15.24
N ASN A 610 46.78 -19.19 -15.70
CA ASN A 610 46.87 -17.88 -15.06
C ASN A 610 46.84 -16.72 -16.07
N THR A 611 46.47 -16.99 -17.32
CA THR A 611 46.44 -16.01 -18.42
C THR A 611 45.12 -16.10 -19.17
N VAL A 612 44.74 -15.02 -19.85
CA VAL A 612 43.65 -15.03 -20.82
C VAL A 612 43.99 -14.11 -21.98
N THR A 613 43.72 -14.58 -23.20
CA THR A 613 43.83 -13.77 -24.40
C THR A 613 42.45 -13.61 -25.01
N ASN A 614 41.97 -12.37 -25.11
CA ASN A 614 40.72 -12.05 -25.77
C ASN A 614 41.01 -11.48 -27.16
N ARG A 615 40.28 -11.95 -28.16
CA ARG A 615 40.37 -11.49 -29.55
C ARG A 615 39.00 -11.09 -30.09
N GLN A 616 38.98 -10.11 -30.98
CA GLN A 616 37.81 -9.71 -31.75
C GLN A 616 38.23 -9.24 -33.14
N VAL A 617 37.35 -9.39 -34.12
CA VAL A 617 37.49 -8.80 -35.44
C VAL A 617 36.64 -7.55 -35.51
N LEU A 618 37.27 -6.41 -35.76
CA LEU A 618 36.59 -5.12 -35.90
C LEU A 618 37.13 -4.41 -37.13
N ASN A 619 36.25 -4.01 -38.06
CA ASN A 619 36.62 -3.37 -39.32
C ASN A 619 37.72 -4.16 -40.08
N GLN A 620 37.57 -5.49 -40.16
CA GLN A 620 38.53 -6.42 -40.79
C GLN A 620 39.94 -6.41 -40.18
N GLY A 621 40.13 -5.79 -39.00
CA GLY A 621 41.34 -5.89 -38.20
C GLY A 621 41.16 -6.88 -37.05
N LEU A 622 42.17 -7.71 -36.80
CA LEU A 622 42.22 -8.55 -35.60
C LEU A 622 42.76 -7.76 -34.42
N LEU A 623 41.92 -7.50 -33.44
CA LEU A 623 42.31 -6.89 -32.17
C LEU A 623 42.50 -8.00 -31.13
N SER A 624 43.58 -7.93 -30.37
CA SER A 624 43.91 -8.90 -29.30
C SER A 624 44.32 -8.15 -28.04
N ILE A 625 43.94 -8.68 -26.88
CA ILE A 625 44.39 -8.20 -25.57
C ILE A 625 44.71 -9.38 -24.67
N ASP A 626 45.90 -9.34 -24.07
CA ASP A 626 46.35 -10.33 -23.10
C ASP A 626 46.12 -9.83 -21.67
N GLY A 627 45.75 -10.75 -20.80
CA GLY A 627 45.48 -10.51 -19.40
C GLY A 627 45.93 -11.66 -18.52
N THR A 628 45.86 -11.44 -17.21
CA THR A 628 46.17 -12.43 -16.18
C THR A 628 44.92 -12.82 -15.40
N ILE A 629 44.92 -14.05 -14.87
CA ILE A 629 43.86 -14.61 -14.05
C ILE A 629 44.42 -14.96 -12.67
N ALA A 630 43.72 -14.56 -11.63
CA ALA A 630 43.87 -15.08 -10.28
C ALA A 630 42.56 -15.74 -9.81
N LEU A 631 42.66 -16.86 -9.10
CA LEU A 631 41.53 -17.58 -8.49
C LEU A 631 41.56 -17.34 -6.98
N PRO A 632 40.63 -16.53 -6.43
CA PRO A 632 40.61 -16.25 -4.99
C PRO A 632 40.26 -17.47 -4.12
N ASP A 633 39.49 -18.41 -4.68
CA ASP A 633 39.02 -19.61 -4.01
C ASP A 633 38.80 -20.76 -5.03
N SER A 634 38.19 -21.86 -4.59
CA SER A 634 37.89 -23.03 -5.45
C SER A 634 36.56 -22.94 -6.20
N SER A 635 35.89 -21.79 -6.18
CA SER A 635 34.68 -21.54 -6.97
C SER A 635 35.03 -20.94 -8.34
N GLY A 636 34.02 -20.78 -9.20
CA GLY A 636 34.13 -20.14 -10.51
C GLY A 636 34.37 -18.61 -10.44
N ARG A 637 35.00 -18.11 -9.38
CA ARG A 637 35.36 -16.70 -9.20
C ARG A 637 36.74 -16.45 -9.78
N LEU A 638 36.83 -15.64 -10.82
CA LEU A 638 38.08 -15.28 -11.48
C LEU A 638 38.31 -13.78 -11.31
N GLN A 639 39.51 -13.39 -10.90
CA GLN A 639 39.97 -12.00 -10.94
C GLN A 639 40.81 -11.83 -12.20
N VAL A 640 40.24 -11.14 -13.20
CA VAL A 640 40.88 -10.95 -14.51
C VAL A 640 41.44 -9.56 -14.62
N THR A 641 42.72 -9.44 -14.98
CA THR A 641 43.40 -8.15 -15.13
C THR A 641 43.88 -7.95 -16.57
N PHE A 642 43.43 -6.86 -17.19
CA PHE A 642 43.89 -6.43 -18.51
C PHE A 642 44.69 -5.12 -18.41
N ASN A 643 45.76 -4.99 -19.19
CA ASN A 643 46.51 -3.73 -19.27
C ASN A 643 45.95 -2.86 -20.39
N ILE A 644 45.11 -1.88 -20.04
CA ILE A 644 44.47 -0.98 -21.00
C ILE A 644 45.15 0.39 -20.90
N GLY A 645 45.78 0.84 -22.00
CA GLY A 645 46.48 2.12 -22.03
C GLY A 645 47.63 2.21 -21.01
N GLY A 646 48.30 1.10 -20.71
CA GLY A 646 49.37 1.02 -19.71
C GLY A 646 48.89 0.95 -18.26
N THR A 647 47.57 0.94 -18.01
CA THR A 647 47.00 0.84 -16.67
C THR A 647 46.37 -0.54 -16.47
N PRO A 648 46.72 -1.29 -15.40
CA PRO A 648 46.07 -2.55 -15.08
C PRO A 648 44.64 -2.29 -14.59
N GLN A 649 43.67 -2.93 -15.24
CA GLN A 649 42.26 -2.90 -14.90
C GLN A 649 41.83 -4.31 -14.48
N THR A 650 41.49 -4.48 -13.20
CA THR A 650 41.06 -5.77 -12.64
C THR A 650 39.54 -5.81 -12.52
N THR A 651 38.92 -6.88 -13.01
CA THR A 651 37.47 -7.14 -12.92
C THR A 651 37.23 -8.55 -12.43
N GLU A 652 36.22 -8.72 -11.58
CA GLU A 652 35.76 -10.02 -11.14
C GLU A 652 34.79 -10.64 -12.15
N LEU A 653 35.15 -11.80 -12.70
CA LEU A 653 34.26 -12.64 -13.51
C LEU A 653 33.76 -13.82 -12.67
N LEU A 654 32.45 -14.06 -12.69
CA LEU A 654 31.82 -15.23 -12.08
C LEU A 654 31.40 -16.19 -13.19
N VAL A 655 32.03 -17.35 -13.27
CA VAL A 655 31.52 -18.49 -14.04
C VAL A 655 30.34 -19.06 -13.25
N LEU A 656 29.12 -18.79 -13.72
CA LEU A 656 27.89 -19.22 -13.02
C LEU A 656 27.59 -20.71 -13.30
N SER A 657 27.87 -21.18 -14.51
CA SER A 657 27.75 -22.60 -14.87
C SER A 657 28.61 -22.94 -16.09
N THR A 658 29.19 -24.13 -16.09
CA THR A 658 29.88 -24.72 -17.23
C THR A 658 29.96 -26.24 -17.08
N ASP A 659 29.92 -26.96 -18.20
CA ASP A 659 30.28 -28.38 -18.26
C ASP A 659 31.73 -28.59 -18.73
N TYR A 660 32.49 -27.50 -18.92
CA TYR A 660 33.85 -27.42 -19.45
C TYR A 660 34.03 -27.81 -20.93
N GLU A 661 33.04 -28.47 -21.52
CA GLU A 661 33.15 -29.19 -22.80
C GLU A 661 32.26 -28.61 -23.90
N SER A 662 31.15 -27.95 -23.55
CA SER A 662 30.21 -27.43 -24.54
C SER A 662 29.81 -25.98 -24.29
N TYR A 663 29.70 -25.55 -23.02
CA TYR A 663 29.22 -24.21 -22.70
C TYR A 663 29.81 -23.63 -21.43
N SER A 664 29.77 -22.30 -21.34
CA SER A 664 29.95 -21.56 -20.09
C SER A 664 29.12 -20.29 -20.12
N ILE A 665 28.55 -19.91 -18.98
CA ILE A 665 27.92 -18.61 -18.77
C ILE A 665 28.70 -17.84 -17.71
N VAL A 666 29.15 -16.65 -18.08
CA VAL A 666 30.01 -15.79 -17.28
C VAL A 666 29.28 -14.50 -16.97
N TYR A 667 29.39 -14.02 -15.73
CA TYR A 667 28.72 -12.84 -15.22
C TYR A 667 29.71 -11.89 -14.56
N THR A 668 29.44 -10.59 -14.65
CA THR A 668 30.16 -9.52 -13.95
C THR A 668 29.15 -8.58 -13.31
N CYS A 669 29.53 -8.00 -12.18
CA CYS A 669 28.74 -6.94 -11.58
C CYS A 669 29.64 -5.91 -10.91
N GLN A 670 29.36 -4.64 -11.19
CA GLN A 670 30.03 -3.51 -10.58
C GLN A 670 29.00 -2.56 -9.99
N ASN A 671 29.11 -2.24 -8.70
CA ASN A 671 28.33 -1.16 -8.10
C ASN A 671 28.77 0.17 -8.71
N ILE A 672 27.81 0.97 -9.17
CA ILE A 672 28.04 2.30 -9.73
C ILE A 672 27.24 3.35 -8.94
N GLU A 673 27.43 4.63 -9.26
CA GLU A 673 26.73 5.73 -8.58
C GLU A 673 25.20 5.63 -8.70
N GLY A 674 24.49 6.30 -7.78
CA GLY A 674 23.02 6.34 -7.79
C GLY A 674 22.34 5.08 -7.26
N GLY A 675 23.08 4.16 -6.61
CA GLY A 675 22.52 2.91 -6.09
C GLY A 675 22.16 1.91 -7.20
N MET A 676 22.87 1.99 -8.33
CA MET A 676 22.73 1.11 -9.48
C MET A 676 23.90 0.11 -9.52
N ARG A 677 23.74 -0.93 -10.33
CA ARG A 677 24.79 -1.89 -10.68
C ARG A 677 24.92 -2.02 -12.19
N ARG A 678 26.14 -2.05 -12.68
CA ARG A 678 26.46 -2.43 -14.06
C ARG A 678 26.67 -3.92 -14.14
N VAL A 679 25.92 -4.58 -15.03
CA VAL A 679 25.99 -6.03 -15.24
C VAL A 679 26.54 -6.31 -16.64
N GLY A 680 27.48 -7.25 -16.71
CA GLY A 680 27.94 -7.84 -17.96
C GLY A 680 27.76 -9.35 -17.92
N SER A 681 27.46 -9.96 -19.07
CA SER A 681 27.34 -11.41 -19.17
C SER A 681 27.75 -11.91 -20.55
N TRP A 682 28.30 -13.13 -20.61
CA TRP A 682 28.75 -13.77 -21.84
C TRP A 682 28.28 -15.23 -21.91
N LYS A 683 27.76 -15.61 -23.07
CA LYS A 683 27.47 -17.01 -23.44
C LYS A 683 28.64 -17.54 -24.26
N LEU A 684 29.39 -18.47 -23.69
CA LEU A 684 30.56 -19.06 -24.30
C LEU A 684 30.30 -20.50 -24.73
N SER A 685 30.93 -20.93 -25.82
CA SER A 685 30.87 -22.30 -26.33
C SER A 685 32.24 -22.84 -26.73
N ARG A 686 32.41 -24.17 -26.75
CA ARG A 686 33.62 -24.81 -27.30
C ARG A 686 33.61 -24.92 -28.81
N THR A 687 32.48 -24.68 -29.46
CA THR A 687 32.35 -24.63 -30.93
C THR A 687 31.74 -23.27 -31.35
N PRO A 688 31.74 -22.91 -32.64
CA PRO A 688 31.15 -21.65 -33.11
C PRO A 688 29.66 -21.45 -32.78
N THR A 689 28.95 -22.50 -32.34
CA THR A 689 27.52 -22.49 -32.02
C THR A 689 27.21 -23.29 -30.76
N LEU A 690 26.27 -22.83 -29.94
CA LEU A 690 25.81 -23.60 -28.78
C LEU A 690 24.95 -24.82 -29.18
N THR A 691 25.10 -25.94 -28.47
CA THR A 691 24.20 -27.09 -28.60
C THR A 691 22.84 -26.80 -27.95
N ALA A 692 21.79 -27.55 -28.33
CA ALA A 692 20.46 -27.38 -27.73
C ALA A 692 20.46 -27.60 -26.20
N GLN A 693 21.25 -28.56 -25.71
CA GLN A 693 21.40 -28.81 -24.28
C GLN A 693 22.12 -27.66 -23.57
N ALA A 694 23.18 -27.11 -24.18
CA ALA A 694 23.88 -25.95 -23.67
C ALA A 694 22.96 -24.72 -23.54
N ILE A 695 22.13 -24.46 -24.56
CA ILE A 695 21.12 -23.40 -24.54
C ILE A 695 20.15 -23.60 -23.39
N SER A 696 19.62 -24.82 -23.22
CA SER A 696 18.71 -25.15 -22.11
C SER A 696 19.35 -24.88 -20.74
N ASN A 697 20.60 -25.32 -20.54
CA ASN A 697 21.33 -25.09 -19.30
C ASN A 697 21.58 -23.59 -19.03
N ILE A 698 21.96 -22.83 -20.05
CA ILE A 698 22.17 -21.37 -19.95
C ILE A 698 20.85 -20.66 -19.60
N ASN A 699 19.75 -21.01 -20.26
CA ASN A 699 18.45 -20.39 -20.02
C ASN A 699 17.96 -20.63 -18.58
N ASN A 700 18.22 -21.82 -18.02
CA ASN A 700 17.92 -22.10 -16.61
C ASN A 700 18.72 -21.20 -15.66
N VAL A 701 20.00 -20.95 -15.96
CA VAL A 701 20.83 -20.02 -15.16
C VAL A 701 20.31 -18.59 -15.28
N ILE A 702 19.98 -18.13 -16.49
CA ILE A 702 19.43 -16.79 -16.73
C ILE A 702 18.13 -16.60 -15.93
N ALA A 703 17.20 -17.56 -15.99
CA ALA A 703 15.94 -17.49 -15.26
C ALA A 703 16.11 -17.50 -13.74
N ALA A 704 17.17 -18.12 -13.21
CA ALA A 704 17.42 -18.22 -11.77
C ALA A 704 18.30 -17.09 -11.21
N THR A 705 18.88 -16.24 -12.06
CA THR A 705 19.89 -15.26 -11.66
C THR A 705 19.37 -13.84 -11.83
N GLN A 706 19.08 -13.17 -10.71
CA GLN A 706 18.74 -11.75 -10.71
C GLN A 706 19.87 -10.93 -11.36
N GLY A 707 19.54 -10.13 -12.36
CA GLY A 707 20.49 -9.38 -13.17
C GLY A 707 20.70 -9.95 -14.57
N LEU A 708 20.25 -11.18 -14.83
CA LEU A 708 20.26 -11.79 -16.15
C LEU A 708 18.86 -11.82 -16.76
N LYS A 709 18.78 -11.32 -18.00
CA LYS A 709 17.64 -11.32 -18.89
C LYS A 709 18.07 -11.70 -20.31
N GLU A 710 17.28 -12.52 -20.99
CA GLU A 710 17.62 -13.03 -22.33
C GLU A 710 17.66 -11.91 -23.37
N GLU A 711 16.73 -10.96 -23.28
CA GLU A 711 16.56 -9.86 -24.24
C GLU A 711 17.71 -8.85 -24.22
N TYR A 712 18.61 -8.94 -23.24
CA TYR A 712 19.80 -8.09 -23.14
C TYR A 712 21.03 -8.67 -23.84
N TYR A 713 20.98 -9.93 -24.29
CA TYR A 713 22.08 -10.50 -25.05
C TYR A 713 22.04 -10.06 -26.52
N GLN A 714 23.17 -9.57 -27.00
CA GLN A 714 23.47 -9.37 -28.40
C GLN A 714 24.22 -10.59 -28.93
N SER A 715 23.81 -11.09 -30.11
CA SER A 715 24.51 -12.20 -30.76
C SER A 715 25.88 -11.78 -31.28
N THR A 716 26.85 -12.66 -31.12
CA THR A 716 28.20 -12.53 -31.67
C THR A 716 28.34 -13.53 -32.82
N SER A 717 28.49 -13.03 -34.05
CA SER A 717 28.66 -13.85 -35.24
C SER A 717 30.03 -14.53 -35.23
N GLN A 718 30.01 -15.85 -35.50
CA GLN A 718 31.18 -16.69 -35.68
C GLN A 718 31.29 -17.21 -37.12
N SER A 719 30.59 -16.57 -38.07
CA SER A 719 30.67 -16.88 -39.50
C SER A 719 32.04 -16.55 -40.07
N ASN A 720 32.42 -17.18 -41.19
CA ASN A 720 33.69 -16.90 -41.86
C ASN A 720 33.82 -15.42 -42.25
N GLU A 721 32.74 -14.79 -42.74
CA GLU A 721 32.73 -13.36 -43.06
C GLU A 721 33.01 -12.49 -41.83
N ALA A 722 32.33 -12.75 -40.71
CA ALA A 722 32.54 -12.01 -39.47
C ALA A 722 33.91 -12.25 -38.84
N CYS A 723 34.51 -13.42 -39.10
CA CYS A 723 35.82 -13.82 -38.63
C CYS A 723 36.96 -13.47 -39.59
N PHE A 724 36.66 -12.88 -40.76
CA PHE A 724 37.68 -12.50 -41.73
C PHE A 724 38.43 -11.24 -41.29
N TYR A 725 39.75 -11.28 -41.36
CA TYR A 725 40.60 -10.12 -41.08
C TYR A 725 41.84 -10.14 -41.95
N TYR A 726 42.42 -8.96 -42.15
CA TYR A 726 43.73 -8.79 -42.78
C TYR A 726 44.82 -8.86 -41.70
N PRO A 727 45.83 -9.76 -41.83
CA PRO A 727 46.98 -9.79 -40.93
C PRO A 727 47.78 -8.48 -40.99
N THR A 728 48.47 -8.15 -39.90
CA THR A 728 49.27 -6.92 -39.77
C THR A 728 50.57 -6.93 -40.59
N GLY A 729 50.92 -8.07 -41.20
CA GLY A 729 52.11 -8.24 -42.04
C GLY A 729 52.23 -9.68 -42.54
N PRO A 730 53.18 -9.96 -43.43
CA PRO A 730 53.43 -11.30 -43.92
C PRO A 730 53.97 -12.22 -42.81
N THR A 731 53.59 -13.49 -42.87
CA THR A 731 54.17 -14.57 -42.06
C THR A 731 55.14 -15.32 -42.95
N GLU A 732 56.40 -15.47 -42.55
CA GLU A 732 57.42 -16.16 -43.37
C GLU A 732 57.54 -15.59 -44.80
N ASN A 733 57.40 -14.27 -44.96
CA ASN A 733 57.35 -13.56 -46.24
C ASN A 733 56.13 -13.84 -47.13
N GLU A 734 55.09 -14.52 -46.61
CA GLU A 734 53.87 -14.81 -47.34
C GLU A 734 52.67 -14.06 -46.78
N ILE A 735 51.75 -13.67 -47.67
CA ILE A 735 50.42 -13.20 -47.26
C ILE A 735 49.52 -14.41 -47.08
N ARG A 736 49.21 -14.74 -45.81
CA ARG A 736 48.25 -15.77 -45.45
C ARG A 736 46.95 -15.13 -44.96
N LEU A 737 45.84 -15.41 -45.62
CA LEU A 737 44.51 -14.95 -45.23
C LEU A 737 43.74 -16.10 -44.55
N PRO A 738 42.88 -15.79 -43.56
CA PRO A 738 42.07 -16.81 -42.89
C PRO A 738 41.01 -17.36 -43.84
N PHE A 739 40.69 -18.64 -43.71
CA PHE A 739 39.80 -19.46 -44.56
C PHE A 739 40.41 -19.86 -45.91
N THR A 740 39.86 -20.93 -46.49
CA THR A 740 40.25 -21.48 -47.79
C THR A 740 39.94 -20.52 -48.95
N CYS A 741 40.61 -20.72 -50.08
CA CYS A 741 40.37 -19.97 -51.31
C CYS A 741 38.90 -20.01 -51.73
N ASP A 742 38.39 -18.85 -52.17
CA ASP A 742 37.06 -18.75 -52.74
C ASP A 742 36.96 -19.68 -53.97
N THR A 743 36.03 -20.62 -53.91
CA THR A 743 35.80 -21.59 -55.00
C THR A 743 35.14 -20.95 -56.23
N SER A 744 34.61 -19.74 -56.09
CA SER A 744 34.08 -18.92 -57.18
C SER A 744 35.14 -18.06 -57.87
N LEU A 745 36.38 -18.05 -57.35
CA LEU A 745 37.48 -17.28 -57.94
C LEU A 745 37.75 -17.75 -59.38
N SER A 746 37.63 -16.83 -60.34
CA SER A 746 37.83 -17.09 -61.76
C SER A 746 38.53 -15.90 -62.43
N GLY A 747 39.32 -16.19 -63.48
CA GLY A 747 39.92 -15.15 -64.31
C GLY A 747 38.91 -14.53 -65.28
N ILE A 748 39.33 -13.55 -66.08
CA ILE A 748 38.45 -12.93 -67.08
C ILE A 748 37.90 -13.98 -68.06
N PRO A 749 36.63 -13.90 -68.47
CA PRO A 749 36.05 -14.85 -69.41
C PRO A 749 36.67 -14.68 -70.81
N SER A 750 36.66 -15.76 -71.60
CA SER A 750 37.16 -15.75 -73.00
C SER A 750 38.61 -15.27 -73.11
N PHE A 751 39.49 -15.77 -72.23
CA PHE A 751 40.87 -15.33 -72.14
C PHE A 751 41.69 -15.71 -73.38
N ASN A 752 42.35 -14.72 -73.98
CA ASN A 752 43.20 -14.93 -75.16
C ASN A 752 44.68 -15.04 -74.78
N LEU A 753 45.19 -16.27 -74.69
CA LEU A 753 46.56 -16.58 -74.31
C LEU A 753 47.61 -15.94 -75.26
N THR A 754 47.34 -15.94 -76.57
CA THR A 754 48.24 -15.36 -77.58
C THR A 754 48.31 -13.84 -77.47
N ALA A 755 47.18 -13.17 -77.20
CA ALA A 755 47.14 -11.73 -76.99
C ALA A 755 47.83 -11.30 -75.69
N PHE A 756 47.83 -12.17 -74.68
CA PHE A 756 48.51 -11.96 -73.40
C PHE A 756 50.03 -12.15 -73.45
N ALA A 757 50.55 -12.83 -74.49
CA ALA A 757 51.97 -13.13 -74.64
C ALA A 757 52.80 -11.86 -74.92
N ARG A 758 53.45 -11.33 -73.89
CA ARG A 758 54.37 -10.18 -73.94
C ARG A 758 55.22 -10.09 -72.68
N THR A 759 56.07 -9.08 -72.60
CA THR A 759 56.68 -8.66 -71.33
C THR A 759 55.64 -7.91 -70.49
N TRP A 760 55.45 -8.37 -69.27
CA TRP A 760 54.66 -7.73 -68.22
C TRP A 760 55.60 -7.33 -67.07
N TYR A 761 55.85 -6.04 -66.91
CA TYR A 761 56.60 -5.50 -65.78
C TYR A 761 55.77 -5.58 -64.51
N HIS A 762 56.38 -6.04 -63.42
CA HIS A 762 55.75 -6.02 -62.10
C HIS A 762 55.80 -4.58 -61.58
N ILE A 763 54.65 -3.93 -61.44
CA ILE A 763 54.56 -2.56 -60.92
C ILE A 763 54.35 -2.60 -59.42
N GLN A 764 53.43 -3.47 -58.97
CA GLN A 764 53.25 -3.78 -57.57
C GLN A 764 53.02 -5.28 -57.39
N ARG A 765 53.54 -5.87 -56.31
CA ARG A 765 53.30 -7.27 -55.97
C ARG A 765 53.28 -7.53 -54.46
N TYR A 766 52.70 -8.65 -54.05
CA TYR A 766 52.63 -9.02 -52.62
C TYR A 766 53.96 -9.52 -52.05
N ASP A 767 54.72 -10.26 -52.83
CA ASP A 767 56.00 -10.83 -52.37
C ASP A 767 57.01 -9.71 -52.05
N PRO A 768 57.97 -9.93 -51.13
CA PRO A 768 58.94 -8.91 -50.76
C PRO A 768 59.71 -8.36 -51.97
N VAL A 769 59.95 -7.05 -51.97
CA VAL A 769 60.68 -6.32 -53.04
C VAL A 769 61.93 -5.62 -52.52
N GLN A 770 62.32 -5.84 -51.25
CA GLN A 770 63.48 -5.18 -50.67
C GLN A 770 64.77 -5.62 -51.38
N GLY A 771 65.50 -4.66 -51.95
CA GLY A 771 66.70 -4.93 -52.73
C GLY A 771 66.43 -5.45 -54.16
N ILE A 772 65.16 -5.49 -54.58
CA ILE A 772 64.72 -5.92 -55.91
C ILE A 772 64.29 -4.70 -56.74
N THR A 773 64.78 -4.63 -57.97
CA THR A 773 64.35 -3.63 -58.97
C THR A 773 64.13 -4.31 -60.31
N CYS A 774 63.51 -3.60 -61.26
CA CYS A 774 63.46 -4.02 -62.67
C CYS A 774 62.87 -5.43 -62.89
N SER A 775 61.82 -5.77 -62.15
CA SER A 775 61.21 -7.10 -62.21
C SER A 775 60.10 -7.19 -63.26
N GLY A 776 59.97 -8.35 -63.90
CA GLY A 776 58.91 -8.62 -64.85
C GLY A 776 58.86 -10.08 -65.29
N THR A 777 57.79 -10.42 -65.99
CA THR A 777 57.62 -11.75 -66.57
C THR A 777 57.42 -11.60 -68.08
N ARG A 778 58.26 -12.29 -68.86
CA ARG A 778 58.12 -12.35 -70.33
C ARG A 778 57.46 -13.64 -70.75
N PHE A 779 56.29 -13.51 -71.37
CA PHE A 779 55.57 -14.60 -72.00
C PHE A 779 55.79 -14.60 -73.51
N THR A 780 56.21 -15.73 -74.06
CA THR A 780 56.35 -15.91 -75.52
C THR A 780 55.57 -17.13 -75.98
N VAL A 781 54.88 -17.00 -77.12
CA VAL A 781 54.03 -18.08 -77.64
C VAL A 781 54.89 -19.29 -78.00
N ASN A 782 54.55 -20.46 -77.46
CA ASN A 782 55.13 -21.75 -77.82
C ASN A 782 54.08 -22.62 -78.57
N SER A 783 54.44 -23.84 -78.96
CA SER A 783 53.53 -24.77 -79.62
C SER A 783 52.44 -25.30 -78.67
N GLY A 784 51.20 -25.41 -79.16
CA GLY A 784 50.12 -26.14 -78.48
C GLY A 784 49.42 -25.42 -77.33
N ASN A 785 49.07 -24.13 -77.49
CA ASN A 785 48.42 -23.30 -76.46
C ASN A 785 49.21 -23.21 -75.14
N THR A 786 50.54 -23.19 -75.25
CA THR A 786 51.47 -22.97 -74.12
C THR A 786 52.31 -21.72 -74.38
N LEU A 787 52.81 -21.11 -73.31
CA LEU A 787 53.73 -19.97 -73.33
C LEU A 787 55.06 -20.40 -72.71
N ASN A 788 56.19 -20.03 -73.31
CA ASN A 788 57.45 -20.01 -72.59
C ASN A 788 57.46 -18.78 -71.68
N VAL A 789 57.94 -18.96 -70.45
CA VAL A 789 57.95 -17.94 -69.42
C VAL A 789 59.38 -17.69 -68.99
N VAL A 790 59.79 -16.43 -69.02
CA VAL A 790 61.04 -15.97 -68.41
C VAL A 790 60.67 -14.92 -67.39
N ASP A 791 60.71 -15.30 -66.11
CA ASP A 791 60.61 -14.34 -65.01
C ASP A 791 62.00 -13.75 -64.76
N PHE A 792 62.07 -12.45 -64.48
CA PHE A 792 63.35 -11.76 -64.29
C PHE A 792 63.24 -10.67 -63.23
N GLU A 793 64.34 -10.43 -62.52
CA GLU A 793 64.48 -9.34 -61.55
C GLU A 793 65.95 -8.98 -61.34
N VAL A 794 66.21 -7.74 -60.92
CA VAL A 794 67.56 -7.26 -60.58
C VAL A 794 67.70 -7.25 -59.05
N VAL A 795 68.58 -8.09 -58.53
CA VAL A 795 68.87 -8.23 -57.10
C VAL A 795 70.30 -7.75 -56.85
N GLY A 796 70.48 -6.70 -56.05
CA GLY A 796 71.83 -6.21 -55.72
C GLY A 796 72.70 -5.86 -56.94
N GLU A 797 72.09 -5.29 -57.99
CA GLU A 797 72.69 -4.95 -59.30
C GLU A 797 72.89 -6.11 -60.29
N GLU A 798 72.56 -7.35 -59.92
CA GLU A 798 72.66 -8.52 -60.80
C GLU A 798 71.29 -8.93 -61.35
N LEU A 799 71.19 -9.17 -62.67
CA LEU A 799 70.00 -9.70 -63.32
C LEU A 799 69.88 -11.21 -63.05
N VAL A 800 68.81 -11.60 -62.37
CA VAL A 800 68.43 -12.98 -62.11
C VAL A 800 67.25 -13.35 -63.00
N THR A 801 67.24 -14.55 -63.56
CA THR A 801 66.16 -15.05 -64.43
C THR A 801 65.76 -16.47 -64.07
N VAL A 802 64.46 -16.75 -64.08
CA VAL A 802 63.89 -18.09 -63.91
C VAL A 802 63.07 -18.45 -65.16
N GLU A 803 63.35 -19.61 -65.75
CA GLU A 803 62.64 -20.10 -66.93
C GLU A 803 61.51 -21.08 -66.55
N GLY A 804 60.48 -21.11 -67.38
CA GLY A 804 59.33 -21.96 -67.18
C GLY A 804 58.38 -22.02 -68.37
N THR A 805 57.22 -22.63 -68.15
CA THR A 805 56.12 -22.67 -69.13
C THR A 805 54.80 -22.31 -68.46
N ALA A 806 53.86 -21.74 -69.22
CA ALA A 806 52.50 -21.49 -68.75
C ALA A 806 51.47 -22.05 -69.74
N ARG A 807 50.37 -22.59 -69.22
CA ARG A 807 49.24 -23.08 -70.03
C ARG A 807 47.90 -22.69 -69.41
N ILE A 808 46.84 -22.64 -70.21
CA ILE A 808 45.47 -22.50 -69.68
C ILE A 808 45.16 -23.69 -68.77
N ASN A 809 44.70 -23.41 -67.55
CA ASN A 809 44.30 -24.39 -66.54
C ASN A 809 42.77 -24.49 -66.37
N SER A 810 42.02 -23.53 -66.91
CA SER A 810 40.57 -23.51 -66.86
C SER A 810 39.93 -24.45 -67.90
N THR A 811 38.78 -25.02 -67.59
CA THR A 811 37.94 -25.76 -68.57
C THR A 811 36.87 -24.90 -69.24
N ASP A 812 36.57 -23.72 -68.68
CA ASP A 812 35.54 -22.79 -69.16
C ASP A 812 36.07 -21.66 -70.06
N GLY A 813 37.39 -21.64 -70.30
CA GLY A 813 38.06 -20.60 -71.10
C GLY A 813 38.29 -19.29 -70.34
N SER A 814 38.19 -19.29 -69.01
CA SER A 814 38.60 -18.16 -68.17
C SER A 814 40.11 -17.98 -68.13
N GLY A 815 40.56 -16.80 -67.72
CA GLY A 815 41.98 -16.46 -67.58
C GLY A 815 42.66 -17.12 -66.40
N GLN A 816 42.64 -18.45 -66.32
CA GLN A 816 43.36 -19.23 -65.31
C GLN A 816 44.55 -19.91 -65.96
N LEU A 817 45.77 -19.59 -65.53
CA LEU A 817 47.02 -20.12 -66.05
C LEU A 817 47.69 -21.01 -65.02
N LEU A 818 48.18 -22.18 -65.43
CA LEU A 818 49.13 -22.96 -64.64
C LEU A 818 50.53 -22.59 -65.12
N LEU A 819 51.29 -21.93 -64.24
CA LEU A 819 52.69 -21.58 -64.44
C LEU A 819 53.55 -22.68 -63.81
N THR A 820 54.48 -23.24 -64.58
CA THR A 820 55.47 -24.22 -64.12
C THR A 820 56.86 -23.64 -64.33
N THR A 821 57.59 -23.34 -63.27
CA THR A 821 58.99 -22.86 -63.33
C THR A 821 59.96 -23.96 -62.92
N THR A 822 61.17 -23.92 -63.49
CA THR A 822 62.24 -24.90 -63.22
C THR A 822 63.51 -24.18 -62.78
N ASP A 823 64.03 -24.52 -61.61
CA ASP A 823 65.33 -24.05 -61.12
C ASP A 823 66.19 -25.27 -60.74
N GLY A 824 67.23 -25.55 -61.53
CA GLY A 824 68.03 -26.78 -61.39
C GLY A 824 67.18 -28.04 -61.60
N ASP A 825 67.08 -28.87 -60.55
CA ASP A 825 66.29 -30.12 -60.51
C ASP A 825 64.90 -29.93 -59.83
N GLU A 826 64.58 -28.73 -59.33
CA GLU A 826 63.30 -28.44 -58.67
C GLU A 826 62.28 -27.82 -59.64
N THR A 827 61.03 -28.29 -59.57
CA THR A 827 59.90 -27.80 -60.37
C THR A 827 58.82 -27.24 -59.46
N SER A 828 58.37 -26.02 -59.73
CA SER A 828 57.30 -25.35 -58.95
C SER A 828 56.11 -25.03 -59.83
N GLU A 829 54.90 -25.27 -59.34
CA GLU A 829 53.66 -24.98 -60.04
C GLU A 829 52.83 -23.93 -59.29
N ILE A 830 52.32 -22.92 -60.00
CA ILE A 830 51.48 -21.86 -59.45
C ILE A 830 50.28 -21.65 -60.38
N VAL A 831 49.07 -21.56 -59.80
CA VAL A 831 47.86 -21.20 -60.55
C VAL A 831 47.63 -19.70 -60.46
N LEU A 832 47.63 -19.02 -61.61
CA LEU A 832 47.38 -17.59 -61.75
C LEU A 832 46.00 -17.32 -62.35
N TYR A 833 45.17 -16.59 -61.62
CA TYR A 833 43.93 -16.00 -62.08
C TYR A 833 44.21 -14.59 -62.61
N ILE A 834 44.04 -14.38 -63.92
CA ILE A 834 44.10 -13.07 -64.55
C ILE A 834 42.74 -12.38 -64.35
N LEU A 835 42.66 -11.52 -63.33
CA LEU A 835 41.41 -10.90 -62.88
C LEU A 835 40.98 -9.72 -63.77
N ALA A 836 41.94 -9.06 -64.42
CA ALA A 836 41.69 -8.04 -65.44
C ALA A 836 42.89 -7.92 -66.37
N THR A 837 42.64 -7.64 -67.64
CA THR A 837 43.66 -7.18 -68.59
C THR A 837 42.98 -6.54 -69.80
N ASP A 838 43.61 -5.53 -70.39
CA ASP A 838 43.26 -4.99 -71.71
C ASP A 838 44.13 -5.60 -72.84
N TYR A 839 44.89 -6.65 -72.50
CA TYR A 839 45.88 -7.34 -73.33
C TYR A 839 47.02 -6.47 -73.86
N THR A 840 47.03 -5.16 -73.58
CA THR A 840 47.90 -4.20 -74.27
C THR A 840 48.68 -3.29 -73.32
N GLY A 841 48.07 -2.83 -72.23
CA GLY A 841 48.62 -1.87 -71.28
C GLY A 841 48.79 -2.41 -69.85
N TYR A 842 47.86 -3.23 -69.35
CA TYR A 842 47.90 -3.73 -67.97
C TYR A 842 47.33 -5.13 -67.80
N ALA A 843 47.68 -5.76 -66.68
CA ALA A 843 47.01 -6.95 -66.17
C ALA A 843 47.03 -6.99 -64.65
N VAL A 844 46.07 -7.68 -64.04
CA VAL A 844 46.07 -8.00 -62.61
C VAL A 844 46.03 -9.52 -62.49
N ALA A 845 47.04 -10.08 -61.84
CA ALA A 845 47.14 -11.50 -61.60
C ALA A 845 47.01 -11.80 -60.10
N LEU A 846 46.36 -12.90 -59.76
CA LEU A 846 46.18 -13.40 -58.41
C LEU A 846 46.50 -14.89 -58.37
N SER A 847 47.22 -15.35 -57.36
CA SER A 847 47.35 -16.74 -57.00
C SER A 847 46.71 -16.95 -55.64
N CYS A 848 45.95 -18.04 -55.50
CA CYS A 848 45.38 -18.46 -54.24
C CYS A 848 45.59 -19.95 -54.06
N GLU A 849 46.14 -20.35 -52.91
CA GLU A 849 46.46 -21.72 -52.59
C GLU A 849 46.13 -22.02 -51.12
N ASN A 850 45.48 -23.15 -50.85
CA ASN A 850 45.23 -23.58 -49.47
C ASN A 850 46.50 -24.20 -48.91
N VAL A 851 47.03 -23.66 -47.81
CA VAL A 851 48.31 -24.09 -47.22
C VAL A 851 48.17 -24.81 -45.88
N ASP A 852 47.05 -24.61 -45.18
CA ASP A 852 46.67 -25.31 -43.94
C ASP A 852 45.15 -25.57 -43.93
N ASP A 853 44.62 -26.30 -42.93
CA ASP A 853 43.20 -26.69 -42.82
C ASP A 853 42.21 -25.49 -42.84
N ASP A 854 42.67 -24.27 -42.54
CA ASP A 854 41.84 -23.05 -42.46
C ASP A 854 42.56 -21.78 -42.95
N TRP A 855 43.58 -21.91 -43.80
CA TRP A 855 44.33 -20.75 -44.32
C TRP A 855 44.60 -20.85 -45.82
N ARG A 856 44.60 -19.68 -46.47
CA ARG A 856 45.02 -19.54 -47.85
C ARG A 856 46.22 -18.61 -47.99
N ARG A 857 47.19 -19.04 -48.78
CA ARG A 857 48.30 -18.23 -49.27
C ARG A 857 47.85 -17.47 -50.51
N VAL A 858 48.11 -16.18 -50.51
CA VAL A 858 47.72 -15.27 -51.59
C VAL A 858 48.94 -14.54 -52.13
N ARG A 859 49.07 -14.49 -53.46
CA ARG A 859 50.05 -13.65 -54.16
C ARG A 859 49.32 -12.84 -55.22
N ALA A 860 49.61 -11.56 -55.33
CA ALA A 860 48.98 -10.70 -56.33
C ALA A 860 50.00 -9.83 -57.03
N TRP A 861 49.77 -9.55 -58.31
CA TRP A 861 50.61 -8.71 -59.15
C TRP A 861 49.76 -7.71 -59.92
N GLN A 862 50.14 -6.44 -59.84
CA GLN A 862 49.73 -5.40 -60.78
C GLN A 862 50.80 -5.29 -61.86
N LEU A 863 50.42 -5.64 -63.07
CA LEU A 863 51.32 -5.79 -64.21
C LEU A 863 51.08 -4.67 -65.23
N SER A 864 52.14 -4.23 -65.88
CA SER A 864 52.04 -3.31 -67.03
C SER A 864 52.95 -3.73 -68.18
N SER A 865 52.53 -3.46 -69.40
CA SER A 865 53.39 -3.63 -70.58
C SER A 865 54.44 -2.52 -70.72
N GLY A 866 54.32 -1.45 -69.92
CA GLY A 866 55.32 -0.40 -69.73
C GLY A 866 55.83 -0.37 -68.28
N ARG A 867 56.78 0.50 -67.97
CA ARG A 867 57.39 0.63 -66.64
C ARG A 867 56.52 1.34 -65.59
N THR A 868 55.31 1.76 -65.98
CA THR A 868 54.34 2.43 -65.11
C THR A 868 52.94 1.96 -65.49
N LEU A 869 52.03 1.83 -64.52
CA LEU A 869 50.63 1.51 -64.80
C LEU A 869 49.96 2.59 -65.67
N PRO A 870 49.22 2.22 -66.74
CA PRO A 870 48.42 3.16 -67.50
C PRO A 870 47.33 3.79 -66.64
N ALA A 871 46.99 5.06 -66.89
CA ALA A 871 45.92 5.76 -66.16
C ALA A 871 44.56 5.04 -66.23
N ALA A 872 44.28 4.33 -67.33
CA ALA A 872 43.05 3.54 -67.50
C ALA A 872 43.00 2.28 -66.61
N ALA A 873 44.13 1.78 -66.12
CA ALA A 873 44.20 0.60 -65.27
C ALA A 873 43.79 0.90 -63.82
N VAL A 874 44.09 2.11 -63.33
CA VAL A 874 43.88 2.54 -61.95
C VAL A 874 42.44 2.29 -61.46
N PRO A 875 41.37 2.78 -62.12
CA PRO A 875 40.00 2.55 -61.65
C PRO A 875 39.60 1.07 -61.63
N VAL A 876 40.09 0.27 -62.59
CA VAL A 876 39.80 -1.18 -62.64
C VAL A 876 40.46 -1.91 -61.47
N ILE A 877 41.73 -1.59 -61.18
CA ILE A 877 42.48 -2.13 -60.05
C ILE A 877 41.81 -1.75 -58.73
N THR A 878 41.40 -0.49 -58.56
CA THR A 878 40.68 -0.05 -57.36
C THR A 878 39.36 -0.80 -57.17
N THR A 879 38.59 -0.99 -58.24
CA THR A 879 37.35 -1.79 -58.18
C THR A 879 37.62 -3.24 -57.82
N LEU A 880 38.67 -3.85 -58.37
CA LEU A 880 39.05 -5.23 -58.01
C LEU A 880 39.45 -5.36 -56.55
N ILE A 881 40.28 -4.44 -56.03
CA ILE A 881 40.70 -4.43 -54.62
C ILE A 881 39.50 -4.30 -53.67
N ASN A 882 38.50 -3.50 -54.02
CA ASN A 882 37.33 -3.32 -53.16
C ASN A 882 36.37 -4.52 -53.16
N ASN A 883 36.43 -5.38 -54.18
CA ASN A 883 35.47 -6.47 -54.39
C ASN A 883 36.06 -7.87 -54.21
N GLN A 884 37.39 -8.01 -54.15
CA GLN A 884 38.07 -9.29 -53.98
C GLN A 884 38.82 -9.31 -52.66
N LEU A 885 38.40 -10.17 -51.73
CA LEU A 885 38.98 -10.24 -50.37
C LEU A 885 40.48 -10.53 -50.38
N GLU A 886 40.96 -11.26 -51.38
CA GLU A 886 42.37 -11.59 -51.60
C GLU A 886 43.21 -10.37 -52.00
N LEU A 887 42.60 -9.29 -52.47
CA LEU A 887 43.25 -8.05 -52.89
C LEU A 887 43.12 -6.97 -51.81
N HIS A 888 44.25 -6.52 -51.25
CA HIS A 888 44.33 -5.56 -50.16
C HIS A 888 45.47 -4.58 -50.42
N SER A 889 45.16 -3.28 -50.55
CA SER A 889 46.15 -2.27 -50.94
C SER A 889 47.42 -2.24 -50.08
N PRO A 890 47.36 -2.35 -48.73
CA PRO A 890 48.55 -2.38 -47.88
C PRO A 890 49.54 -3.51 -48.16
N PHE A 891 49.15 -4.59 -48.82
CA PHE A 891 50.04 -5.70 -49.16
C PHE A 891 50.77 -5.50 -50.50
N PHE A 892 50.36 -4.55 -51.33
CA PHE A 892 51.02 -4.27 -52.59
C PHE A 892 52.31 -3.47 -52.38
N ASN A 893 53.45 -4.14 -52.54
CA ASN A 893 54.76 -3.52 -52.54
C ASN A 893 55.10 -2.97 -53.93
N ALA A 894 55.51 -1.70 -54.01
CA ALA A 894 55.92 -1.10 -55.26
C ALA A 894 57.31 -1.60 -55.69
N VAL A 895 57.40 -2.08 -56.93
CA VAL A 895 58.68 -2.46 -57.55
C VAL A 895 59.25 -1.24 -58.25
N THR A 896 60.51 -0.91 -57.98
CA THR A 896 61.16 0.21 -58.67
C THR A 896 61.49 -0.20 -60.11
N GLN A 897 60.95 0.56 -61.06
CA GLN A 897 61.22 0.43 -62.49
C GLN A 897 61.89 1.73 -62.98
N ASN A 898 62.98 1.63 -63.75
CA ASN A 898 63.68 2.78 -64.33
C ASN A 898 64.03 2.53 -65.80
N GLU A 899 64.42 3.57 -66.54
CA GLU A 899 64.69 3.44 -67.98
C GLU A 899 65.91 2.56 -68.29
N ASP A 900 66.87 2.48 -67.36
CA ASP A 900 68.12 1.73 -67.47
C ASP A 900 68.02 0.26 -66.99
N CYS A 901 66.80 -0.23 -66.73
CA CYS A 901 66.57 -1.56 -66.19
C CYS A 901 67.15 -2.64 -67.11
N GLN A 902 68.02 -3.49 -66.54
CA GLN A 902 68.51 -4.68 -67.21
C GLN A 902 67.35 -5.65 -67.45
N GLU A 903 67.25 -6.16 -68.67
CA GLU A 903 66.26 -7.16 -69.07
C GLU A 903 66.93 -8.28 -69.87
N PRO A 904 66.36 -9.50 -69.84
CA PRO A 904 66.84 -10.58 -70.68
C PRO A 904 66.79 -10.15 -72.15
N SER A 905 67.90 -10.22 -72.88
CA SER A 905 67.88 -9.92 -74.32
C SER A 905 67.07 -10.99 -75.07
N SER A 906 66.43 -10.63 -76.18
CA SER A 906 65.68 -11.57 -77.04
C SER A 906 66.56 -12.68 -77.65
N ALA A 907 67.89 -12.60 -77.48
CA ALA A 907 68.88 -13.43 -78.17
C ALA A 907 69.82 -14.21 -77.22
N MET A 908 69.56 -14.28 -75.91
CA MET A 908 70.45 -14.97 -74.98
C MET A 908 69.78 -16.09 -74.19
N LEU A 909 70.07 -17.33 -74.61
CA LEU A 909 70.12 -18.52 -73.76
C LEU A 909 71.52 -18.57 -73.13
N PHE A 910 71.72 -17.93 -71.97
CA PHE A 910 72.91 -18.23 -71.16
C PHE A 910 72.49 -19.10 -69.97
N LYS A 911 72.97 -20.35 -69.99
CA LYS A 911 73.26 -21.08 -68.75
C LYS A 911 74.38 -20.31 -68.03
N SER A 912 74.05 -19.48 -67.06
CA SER A 912 75.05 -18.96 -66.12
C SER A 912 74.85 -19.63 -64.76
N SER A 913 75.72 -20.62 -64.53
CA SER A 913 76.02 -21.17 -63.23
C SER A 913 77.05 -20.26 -62.54
N ILE A 914 76.65 -19.48 -61.54
CA ILE A 914 77.55 -19.02 -60.47
C ILE A 914 76.89 -19.34 -59.13
N ILE A 915 77.40 -20.39 -58.50
CA ILE A 915 77.13 -20.73 -57.10
C ILE A 915 77.94 -19.75 -56.23
N VAL A 916 77.32 -19.32 -55.12
CA VAL A 916 77.91 -18.66 -53.93
C VAL A 916 77.82 -17.12 -53.92
N ILE A 917 76.63 -16.58 -53.63
CA ILE A 917 76.26 -15.74 -52.45
C ILE A 917 74.90 -15.06 -52.73
N PHE A 918 73.77 -15.74 -52.44
CA PHE A 918 72.53 -15.19 -51.82
C PHE A 918 71.41 -16.26 -51.84
N VAL A 919 71.46 -17.15 -50.86
CA VAL A 919 70.47 -18.20 -50.57
C VAL A 919 69.28 -17.63 -49.77
N CYS A 920 68.65 -16.51 -50.16
CA CYS A 920 67.63 -15.93 -49.28
C CYS A 920 66.29 -15.45 -49.87
N THR A 921 66.03 -15.43 -51.19
CA THR A 921 64.71 -14.96 -51.67
C THR A 921 63.89 -16.00 -52.42
N VAL A 922 64.50 -16.95 -53.14
CA VAL A 922 63.74 -17.99 -53.87
C VAL A 922 63.58 -19.29 -53.05
N LEU A 923 64.49 -19.55 -52.10
CA LEU A 923 64.38 -20.70 -51.17
C LEU A 923 63.49 -20.46 -49.94
N HIS A 924 62.95 -19.25 -49.74
CA HIS A 924 61.92 -18.97 -48.72
C HIS A 924 60.47 -19.09 -49.24
N ALA A 925 60.28 -19.45 -50.51
CA ALA A 925 58.95 -19.63 -51.11
C ALA A 925 58.54 -21.11 -51.29
N LEU A 926 59.41 -22.07 -50.90
CA LEU A 926 59.21 -23.51 -51.10
C LEU A 926 59.53 -24.38 -49.87
N TRP A 927 59.70 -23.78 -48.67
CA TRP A 927 59.69 -24.51 -47.39
C TRP A 927 58.90 -23.73 -46.34
#